data_AF-A0A819Q7F2-F1
#
_entry.id   AF-A0A819Q7F2-F1
#
_cell.length_a   1.000
_cell.length_b   1.000
_cell.length_c   1.000
_cell.angle_alpha   90.00
_cell.angle_beta   90.00
_cell.angle_gamma   90.00
#
_symmetry.space_group_name_H-M   'P 1'
#
loop_
_entity.id
_entity.type
_entity.pdbx_description
1 polymer ?
#
loop_
_entity_poly.entity_id
_entity_poly.type
_entity_poly.pdbx_seq_one_letter_code
_entity_poly.pdbx_strand_id
1 'polypeptide(L)'
;MANISFKTISLSNSTTTNAARLGELAFSTIPKIIETPAAMLYVRSGVVPDVTYDLIPDNVTRLVEIPLGSLVESMKNLENMGSYGNFSRLKYPIYCPFHDSLVELRPGGSGNLYSSVWTKSGRQELNIERFKKLIQLVQPTIYEPMFDGDTPIDKTTDKRFTKDRERSRRFLESSLDEQTISSNVIVPLVGGHDKRQRQLYLNDILRLISNNEKKIFGISFEGFHAYGPSTENIDINSLKSFIEETRTKLIDYKNLLFTMPLLWRPDNVIHGIDLGFDLFSGAYVAYVSDRFIILTFQYNDKICSNTIRTEYNINSKEYANGKQSLLSDCKCYSCKNYTQAYIYHLIQTKELLGRTLITVHNLYHYHAFFEQIRESLKTNTWNEYRLMILKQYSIEEQEENYNGIEHSNANINKHSKISTNHVSPIANFQQSCEQKVLPVFPWFAIDIGGTLVKLVYFEPLDLTPDEIRTEGEILMNIRHYLTSNRAYGQDGFRDDALELTNIQLGGRRGNLHFIRFPTARMPNFIDLCIMRNLHTLTFEVFATGGGAYKFENDAVNKLKLRWCKCDELDSLIKGLSYLSKLNPNECFYYEEPQNDANPNKHTFKFDIENPFLLVNIGSGISILHVESETNYRRITGTSIGGGTFLGLCCLLTGCSSYDEAIKLATEGDSTKVDKLVRDIYGGDYERFGLPGHIVASSFGYMNLPERREQATKSDLARATLVTVLNNIGSISMMCAQTENVDRVLFSGSFLRINDLSMRILAYAMDYWSRGKVKAIFLEHEGYFSAVGCLREFIMDKNDLINTSQH
;
A
#
# COMPACT_ATOMS: atom_id res chain seq x y z
N MET A 1 -46.77 11.00 4.81
CA MET A 1 -46.61 10.23 6.06
C MET A 1 -45.71 9.05 5.77
N ALA A 2 -44.83 8.67 6.71
CA ALA A 2 -43.74 7.73 6.47
C ALA A 2 -44.24 6.36 5.95
N ASN A 3 -43.88 6.04 4.70
CA ASN A 3 -44.23 4.78 4.03
C ASN A 3 -43.32 3.61 4.44
N ILE A 4 -42.55 3.77 5.51
CA ILE A 4 -41.59 2.79 6.01
C ILE A 4 -41.38 2.97 7.52
N SER A 5 -41.10 1.88 8.22
CA SER A 5 -40.63 1.89 9.61
C SER A 5 -39.52 0.87 9.80
N PHE A 6 -38.51 1.22 10.60
CA PHE A 6 -37.48 0.30 11.07
C PHE A 6 -37.64 0.09 12.57
N LYS A 7 -37.55 -1.17 13.02
CA LYS A 7 -37.59 -1.52 14.44
C LYS A 7 -36.47 -2.50 14.75
N THR A 8 -35.63 -2.15 15.71
CA THR A 8 -34.67 -3.12 16.29
C THR A 8 -35.42 -4.12 17.17
N ILE A 9 -35.15 -5.41 17.00
CA ILE A 9 -35.70 -6.49 17.81
C ILE A 9 -34.80 -6.72 19.02
N SER A 10 -35.38 -6.70 20.23
CA SER A 10 -34.67 -7.08 21.45
C SER A 10 -34.59 -8.60 21.55
N LEU A 11 -33.38 -9.15 21.59
CA LEU A 11 -33.16 -10.58 21.83
C LEU A 11 -33.34 -10.84 23.34
N SER A 12 -34.29 -11.71 23.69
CA SER A 12 -34.75 -11.92 25.07
C SER A 12 -33.74 -12.59 26.02
N ASN A 13 -32.58 -13.06 25.51
CA ASN A 13 -31.58 -13.82 26.28
C ASN A 13 -30.12 -13.46 25.95
N SER A 14 -29.81 -12.22 25.54
CA SER A 14 -28.41 -11.82 25.27
C SER A 14 -27.64 -11.53 26.57
N THR A 15 -26.82 -12.48 27.02
CA THR A 15 -25.80 -12.28 28.06
C THR A 15 -24.47 -11.72 27.53
N THR A 16 -24.41 -11.29 26.27
CA THR A 16 -23.16 -10.80 25.65
C THR A 16 -23.28 -9.38 25.10
N THR A 17 -22.20 -8.63 25.30
CA THR A 17 -21.94 -7.24 24.93
C THR A 17 -21.69 -7.05 23.42
N ASN A 18 -22.48 -7.66 22.53
CA ASN A 18 -22.28 -7.55 21.08
C ASN A 18 -23.16 -6.45 20.47
N ALA A 19 -22.58 -5.58 19.64
CA ALA A 19 -23.30 -4.47 18.97
C ALA A 19 -24.15 -4.91 17.76
N ALA A 20 -24.06 -6.19 17.36
CA ALA A 20 -24.89 -6.81 16.32
C ALA A 20 -26.38 -6.70 16.66
N ARG A 21 -27.18 -6.38 15.64
CA ARG A 21 -28.60 -6.05 15.81
C ARG A 21 -29.45 -6.76 14.77
N LEU A 22 -30.57 -7.32 15.24
CA LEU A 22 -31.66 -7.78 14.39
C LEU A 22 -32.70 -6.67 14.30
N GLY A 23 -33.27 -6.49 13.12
CA GLY A 23 -34.34 -5.53 12.92
C GLY A 23 -35.30 -5.91 11.81
N GLU A 24 -36.37 -5.12 11.69
CA GLU A 24 -37.44 -5.31 10.71
C GLU A 24 -37.75 -4.00 10.00
N LEU A 25 -37.72 -4.04 8.68
CA LEU A 25 -38.19 -3.00 7.79
C LEU A 25 -39.58 -3.35 7.27
N ALA A 26 -40.57 -2.58 7.72
CA ALA A 26 -41.93 -2.66 7.22
C ALA A 26 -42.21 -1.50 6.27
N PHE A 27 -42.92 -1.77 5.18
CA PHE A 27 -43.26 -0.80 4.15
C PHE A 27 -44.78 -0.72 4.01
N SER A 28 -45.33 0.47 3.77
CA SER A 28 -46.78 0.61 3.53
C SER A 28 -47.20 0.07 2.15
N THR A 29 -46.26 -0.02 1.21
CA THR A 29 -46.52 -0.37 -0.20
C THR A 29 -46.38 -1.86 -0.51
N ILE A 30 -45.76 -2.64 0.38
CA ILE A 30 -45.63 -4.10 0.23
C ILE A 30 -45.94 -4.79 1.56
N PRO A 31 -46.68 -5.92 1.56
CA PRO A 31 -47.05 -6.62 2.80
C PRO A 31 -45.89 -7.39 3.44
N LYS A 32 -44.76 -7.55 2.73
CA LYS A 32 -43.62 -8.36 3.18
C LYS A 32 -42.64 -7.48 3.98
N ILE A 33 -42.33 -7.93 5.20
CA ILE A 33 -41.28 -7.36 6.05
C ILE A 33 -39.91 -7.81 5.53
N ILE A 34 -38.93 -6.90 5.56
CA ILE A 34 -37.52 -7.21 5.28
C ILE A 34 -36.76 -7.20 6.59
N GLU A 35 -36.22 -8.35 6.98
CA GLU A 35 -35.41 -8.46 8.20
C GLU A 35 -33.98 -7.98 7.96
N THR A 36 -33.35 -7.34 8.95
CA THR A 36 -31.93 -6.93 8.94
C THR A 36 -31.12 -7.77 9.94
N PRO A 37 -29.81 -8.01 9.71
CA PRO A 37 -28.98 -7.54 8.59
C PRO A 37 -29.43 -8.06 7.21
N ALA A 38 -29.34 -7.23 6.17
CA ALA A 38 -29.71 -7.62 4.80
C ALA A 38 -28.83 -6.99 3.72
N ALA A 39 -28.49 -7.80 2.71
CA ALA A 39 -28.04 -7.32 1.41
C ALA A 39 -29.21 -6.76 0.60
N MET A 40 -28.98 -5.64 -0.07
CA MET A 40 -29.90 -5.04 -1.03
C MET A 40 -29.74 -5.65 -2.42
N LEU A 41 -30.75 -5.50 -3.27
CA LEU A 41 -30.69 -5.92 -4.67
C LEU A 41 -30.16 -4.78 -5.54
N TYR A 42 -28.89 -4.87 -5.92
CA TYR A 42 -28.23 -3.87 -6.74
C TYR A 42 -28.73 -3.89 -8.20
N VAL A 43 -29.12 -2.72 -8.70
CA VAL A 43 -29.58 -2.55 -10.09
C VAL A 43 -28.94 -1.30 -10.71
N ARG A 44 -28.73 -1.33 -12.03
CA ARG A 44 -28.35 -0.15 -12.81
C ARG A 44 -29.43 0.15 -13.83
N SER A 45 -29.92 1.39 -13.83
CA SER A 45 -30.98 1.86 -14.74
C SER A 45 -32.26 0.98 -14.70
N GLY A 46 -32.49 0.29 -13.59
CA GLY A 46 -33.68 -0.52 -13.35
C GLY A 46 -33.63 -1.97 -13.81
N VAL A 47 -32.44 -2.54 -14.02
CA VAL A 47 -32.27 -3.99 -14.22
C VAL A 47 -31.09 -4.47 -13.38
N VAL A 48 -31.18 -5.70 -12.87
CA VAL A 48 -30.03 -6.37 -12.27
C VAL A 48 -29.01 -6.66 -13.38
N PRO A 49 -27.72 -6.34 -13.22
CA PRO A 49 -26.74 -6.61 -14.26
C PRO A 49 -26.83 -8.05 -14.78
N ASP A 50 -26.97 -8.20 -16.10
CA ASP A 50 -27.08 -9.47 -16.84
C ASP A 50 -28.30 -10.36 -16.52
N VAL A 51 -29.25 -9.93 -15.67
CA VAL A 51 -30.37 -10.77 -15.19
C VAL A 51 -31.71 -10.05 -15.28
N THR A 52 -32.69 -10.69 -15.90
CA THR A 52 -34.08 -10.23 -15.92
C THR A 52 -34.80 -10.58 -14.61
N TYR A 53 -35.84 -9.82 -14.25
CA TYR A 53 -36.49 -9.95 -12.93
C TYR A 53 -37.10 -11.32 -12.63
N ASP A 54 -37.56 -12.03 -13.66
CA ASP A 54 -38.13 -13.38 -13.60
C ASP A 54 -37.09 -14.45 -13.27
N LEU A 55 -35.81 -14.18 -13.51
CA LEU A 55 -34.70 -15.08 -13.19
C LEU A 55 -34.09 -14.83 -11.81
N ILE A 56 -34.51 -13.77 -11.12
CA ILE A 56 -34.00 -13.47 -9.78
C ILE A 56 -34.56 -14.48 -8.78
N PRO A 57 -33.71 -15.20 -8.03
CA PRO A 57 -34.16 -16.21 -7.07
C PRO A 57 -35.11 -15.70 -5.98
N ASP A 58 -35.97 -16.58 -5.47
CA ASP A 58 -37.01 -16.23 -4.50
C ASP A 58 -36.47 -15.77 -3.13
N ASN A 59 -35.28 -16.25 -2.73
CA ASN A 59 -34.62 -15.88 -1.48
C ASN A 59 -33.95 -14.50 -1.54
N VAL A 60 -33.85 -13.89 -2.73
CA VAL A 60 -33.25 -12.57 -2.89
C VAL A 60 -34.14 -11.49 -2.29
N THR A 61 -33.57 -10.69 -1.40
CA THR A 61 -34.21 -9.53 -0.77
C THR A 61 -34.67 -8.55 -1.85
N ARG A 62 -35.93 -8.11 -1.77
CA ARG A 62 -36.53 -7.18 -2.74
C ARG A 62 -36.55 -5.73 -2.24
N LEU A 63 -35.43 -5.29 -1.66
CA LEU A 63 -35.11 -3.87 -1.43
C LEU A 63 -34.10 -3.47 -2.50
N VAL A 64 -34.52 -2.65 -3.46
CA VAL A 64 -33.71 -2.32 -4.64
C VAL A 64 -32.76 -1.18 -4.31
N GLU A 65 -31.47 -1.41 -4.52
CA GLU A 65 -30.43 -0.37 -4.47
C GLU A 65 -30.19 0.13 -5.89
N ILE A 66 -30.53 1.40 -6.16
CA ILE A 66 -30.26 2.05 -7.44
C ILE A 66 -29.41 3.30 -7.26
N PRO A 67 -28.12 3.27 -7.65
CA PRO A 67 -27.29 4.44 -7.58
C PRO A 67 -27.79 5.57 -8.47
N LEU A 68 -27.80 6.78 -7.93
CA LEU A 68 -28.30 7.96 -8.65
C LEU A 68 -27.55 8.19 -9.96
N GLY A 69 -26.23 7.96 -9.98
CA GLY A 69 -25.38 8.07 -11.17
C GLY A 69 -25.88 7.25 -12.37
N SER A 70 -26.57 6.12 -12.13
CA SER A 70 -27.13 5.29 -13.20
C SER A 70 -28.39 5.87 -13.86
N LEU A 71 -28.96 6.93 -13.28
CA LEU A 71 -30.22 7.55 -13.70
C LEU A 71 -30.07 8.98 -14.23
N VAL A 72 -28.98 9.68 -13.87
CA VAL A 72 -28.77 11.10 -14.22
C VAL A 72 -28.88 11.37 -15.72
N GLU A 73 -28.28 10.51 -16.54
CA GLU A 73 -28.32 10.65 -18.01
C GLU A 73 -29.73 10.35 -18.59
N SER A 74 -30.54 9.58 -17.87
CA SER A 74 -31.88 9.19 -18.29
C SER A 74 -32.97 10.16 -17.83
N MET A 75 -32.63 11.27 -17.19
CA MET A 75 -33.59 12.20 -16.60
C MET A 75 -34.69 12.66 -17.58
N LYS A 76 -34.32 13.00 -18.83
CA LYS A 76 -35.29 13.36 -19.87
C LYS A 76 -36.24 12.20 -20.24
N ASN A 77 -35.74 10.98 -20.24
CA ASN A 77 -36.56 9.79 -20.51
C ASN A 77 -37.53 9.53 -19.34
N LEU A 78 -37.08 9.73 -18.10
CA LEU A 78 -37.94 9.64 -16.92
C LEU A 78 -39.05 10.70 -16.95
N GLU A 79 -38.74 11.92 -17.39
CA GLU A 79 -39.74 12.99 -17.58
C GLU A 79 -40.79 12.60 -18.62
N ASN A 80 -40.35 12.09 -19.79
CA ASN A 80 -41.26 11.64 -20.85
C ASN A 80 -42.15 10.46 -20.40
N MET A 81 -41.64 9.59 -19.53
CA MET A 81 -42.38 8.45 -18.96
C MET A 81 -43.20 8.83 -17.72
N GLY A 82 -43.06 10.06 -17.22
CA GLY A 82 -43.68 10.59 -16.01
C GLY A 82 -43.04 10.17 -14.69
N SER A 83 -42.46 8.97 -14.60
CA SER A 83 -41.73 8.50 -13.41
C SER A 83 -40.81 7.31 -13.71
N TYR A 84 -39.87 7.04 -12.80
CA TYR A 84 -39.05 5.84 -12.83
C TYR A 84 -39.86 4.56 -12.63
N GLY A 85 -40.93 4.58 -11.84
CA GLY A 85 -41.82 3.42 -11.68
C GLY A 85 -42.50 3.03 -13.01
N ASN A 86 -42.90 4.01 -13.81
CA ASN A 86 -43.43 3.75 -15.15
C ASN A 86 -42.36 3.26 -16.13
N PHE A 87 -41.15 3.80 -16.02
CA PHE A 87 -40.01 3.42 -16.86
C PHE A 87 -39.51 1.99 -16.58
N SER A 88 -39.20 1.68 -15.32
CA SER A 88 -38.63 0.39 -14.90
C SER A 88 -39.66 -0.71 -14.70
N ARG A 89 -40.94 -0.35 -14.51
CA ARG A 89 -42.03 -1.24 -14.08
C ARG A 89 -41.80 -1.94 -12.73
N LEU A 90 -40.81 -1.47 -11.96
CA LEU A 90 -40.52 -2.01 -10.63
C LEU A 90 -41.53 -1.54 -9.60
N LYS A 91 -42.00 -2.49 -8.79
CA LYS A 91 -42.94 -2.26 -7.69
C LYS A 91 -42.32 -2.52 -6.31
N TYR A 92 -41.00 -2.59 -6.25
CA TYR A 92 -40.26 -2.85 -5.02
C TYR A 92 -39.85 -1.54 -4.34
N PRO A 93 -39.66 -1.53 -3.01
CA PRO A 93 -39.04 -0.40 -2.31
C PRO A 93 -37.65 -0.10 -2.86
N ILE A 94 -37.31 1.18 -2.93
CA ILE A 94 -36.08 1.68 -3.54
C ILE A 94 -35.26 2.44 -2.50
N TYR A 95 -34.01 2.02 -2.31
CA TYR A 95 -32.93 2.82 -1.75
C TYR A 95 -32.10 3.43 -2.88
N CYS A 96 -31.95 4.75 -2.87
CA CYS A 96 -31.20 5.48 -3.89
C CYS A 96 -29.95 6.13 -3.26
N PRO A 97 -28.79 5.43 -3.22
CA PRO A 97 -27.53 6.04 -2.79
C PRO A 97 -27.09 7.11 -3.80
N PHE A 98 -26.35 8.11 -3.33
CA PHE A 98 -25.92 9.22 -4.18
C PHE A 98 -24.84 8.77 -5.17
N HIS A 99 -23.88 7.97 -4.70
CA HIS A 99 -22.80 7.39 -5.50
C HIS A 99 -23.07 5.92 -5.82
N ASP A 100 -22.46 5.44 -6.90
CA ASP A 100 -22.47 4.02 -7.26
C ASP A 100 -21.22 3.36 -6.65
N SER A 101 -21.43 2.38 -5.78
CA SER A 101 -20.39 1.57 -5.13
C SER A 101 -19.32 1.07 -6.12
N LEU A 102 -19.70 0.76 -7.36
CA LEU A 102 -18.79 0.24 -8.39
C LEU A 102 -18.09 1.33 -9.22
N VAL A 103 -18.36 2.61 -9.00
CA VAL A 103 -17.80 3.72 -9.77
C VAL A 103 -16.85 4.52 -8.89
N GLU A 104 -15.56 4.46 -9.22
CA GLU A 104 -14.51 5.22 -8.54
C GLU A 104 -14.74 6.73 -8.67
N LEU A 105 -14.70 7.43 -7.53
CA LEU A 105 -14.74 8.88 -7.40
C LEU A 105 -13.37 9.48 -7.72
N ARG A 106 -13.36 10.67 -8.30
CA ARG A 106 -12.12 11.41 -8.61
C ARG A 106 -12.06 12.72 -7.84
N PRO A 107 -10.92 13.04 -7.19
CA PRO A 107 -10.64 14.31 -6.52
C PRO A 107 -11.08 15.55 -7.30
N GLY A 108 -11.77 16.47 -6.61
CA GLY A 108 -12.22 17.76 -7.15
C GLY A 108 -13.59 17.73 -7.84
N GLY A 109 -14.43 16.74 -7.51
CA GLY A 109 -15.77 16.59 -8.06
C GLY A 109 -16.80 17.63 -7.58
N SER A 110 -16.63 18.18 -6.38
CA SER A 110 -17.71 18.91 -5.70
C SER A 110 -17.42 20.39 -5.46
N GLY A 111 -18.43 21.22 -5.70
CA GLY A 111 -18.41 22.66 -5.48
C GLY A 111 -19.29 23.09 -4.30
N ASN A 112 -19.44 24.40 -4.09
CA ASN A 112 -20.31 24.89 -3.03
C ASN A 112 -21.80 24.74 -3.35
N LEU A 113 -22.17 24.66 -4.63
CA LEU A 113 -23.58 24.63 -5.08
C LEU A 113 -23.94 23.32 -5.80
N TYR A 114 -22.98 22.41 -5.95
CA TYR A 114 -23.15 21.18 -6.69
C TYR A 114 -22.25 20.07 -6.15
N SER A 115 -22.63 18.82 -6.40
CA SER A 115 -21.79 17.63 -6.22
C SER A 115 -21.85 16.81 -7.50
N SER A 116 -20.75 16.12 -7.83
CA SER A 116 -20.65 15.38 -9.09
C SER A 116 -20.88 13.89 -8.90
N VAL A 117 -21.47 13.27 -9.92
CA VAL A 117 -21.48 11.82 -10.10
C VAL A 117 -20.78 11.47 -11.41
N TRP A 118 -20.22 10.27 -11.49
CA TRP A 118 -19.55 9.78 -12.70
C TRP A 118 -20.44 8.78 -13.41
N THR A 119 -20.56 8.98 -14.72
CA THR A 119 -21.45 8.22 -15.62
C THR A 119 -20.65 7.69 -16.80
N LYS A 120 -21.29 6.89 -17.67
CA LYS A 120 -20.63 6.40 -18.90
C LYS A 120 -20.19 7.55 -19.81
N SER A 121 -20.90 8.68 -19.80
CA SER A 121 -20.51 9.89 -20.55
C SER A 121 -19.55 10.81 -19.79
N GLY A 122 -19.02 10.37 -18.64
CA GLY A 122 -18.08 11.14 -17.82
C GLY A 122 -18.74 11.84 -16.63
N ARG A 123 -18.12 12.92 -16.16
CA ARG A 123 -18.54 13.68 -14.97
C ARG A 123 -19.85 14.43 -15.23
N GLN A 124 -20.81 14.25 -14.34
CA GLN A 124 -22.09 14.96 -14.36
C GLN A 124 -22.25 15.77 -13.08
N GLU A 125 -22.38 17.08 -13.22
CA GLU A 125 -22.63 17.97 -12.08
C GLU A 125 -24.13 18.02 -11.75
N LEU A 126 -24.45 17.79 -10.48
CA LEU A 126 -25.80 17.92 -9.94
C LEU A 126 -25.83 19.09 -8.97
N ASN A 127 -26.68 20.08 -9.26
CA ASN A 127 -27.07 21.08 -8.27
C ASN A 127 -28.32 20.62 -7.51
N ILE A 128 -28.71 21.35 -6.47
CA ILE A 128 -29.85 21.02 -5.61
C ILE A 128 -31.15 20.86 -6.42
N GLU A 129 -31.43 21.77 -7.37
CA GLU A 129 -32.67 21.73 -8.17
C GLU A 129 -32.74 20.50 -9.07
N ARG A 130 -31.65 20.20 -9.79
CA ARG A 130 -31.55 19.03 -10.68
C ARG A 130 -31.63 17.74 -9.88
N PHE A 131 -30.97 17.68 -8.72
CA PHE A 131 -31.06 16.56 -7.80
C PHE A 131 -32.50 16.35 -7.29
N LYS A 132 -33.15 17.40 -6.78
CA LYS A 132 -34.54 17.34 -6.30
C LYS A 132 -35.49 16.87 -7.39
N LYS A 133 -35.37 17.42 -8.60
CA LYS A 133 -36.19 17.00 -9.76
C LYS A 133 -35.97 15.52 -10.08
N LEU A 134 -34.73 15.03 -10.01
CA LEU A 134 -34.44 13.61 -10.21
C LEU A 134 -35.07 12.74 -9.12
N ILE A 135 -34.96 13.12 -7.85
CA ILE A 135 -35.61 12.39 -6.74
C ILE A 135 -37.14 12.41 -6.88
N GLN A 136 -37.74 13.50 -7.34
CA GLN A 136 -39.18 13.58 -7.63
C GLN A 136 -39.63 12.66 -8.77
N LEU A 137 -38.78 12.46 -9.79
CA LEU A 137 -39.03 11.54 -10.89
C LEU A 137 -38.84 10.08 -10.47
N VAL A 138 -37.85 9.82 -9.62
CA VAL A 138 -37.52 8.46 -9.14
C VAL A 138 -38.50 7.99 -8.08
N GLN A 139 -38.94 8.89 -7.20
CA GLN A 139 -39.81 8.63 -6.05
C GLN A 139 -39.30 7.47 -5.17
N PRO A 140 -38.03 7.48 -4.74
CA PRO A 140 -37.47 6.38 -3.96
C PRO A 140 -38.13 6.28 -2.59
N THR A 141 -38.08 5.11 -1.95
CA THR A 141 -38.56 4.95 -0.57
C THR A 141 -37.60 5.63 0.41
N ILE A 142 -36.30 5.47 0.15
CA ILE A 142 -35.19 6.05 0.90
C ILE A 142 -34.19 6.59 -0.12
N TYR A 143 -33.63 7.78 0.12
CA TYR A 143 -32.51 8.29 -0.66
C TYR A 143 -31.44 8.88 0.23
N GLU A 144 -30.25 8.98 -0.34
CA GLU A 144 -29.13 9.71 0.25
C GLU A 144 -29.05 11.12 -0.36
N PRO A 145 -29.06 12.18 0.45
CA PRO A 145 -28.83 13.55 0.00
C PRO A 145 -27.50 13.68 -0.74
N MET A 146 -27.36 14.73 -1.54
CA MET A 146 -26.05 15.08 -2.11
C MET A 146 -25.04 15.30 -0.98
N PHE A 147 -23.80 14.86 -1.17
CA PHE A 147 -22.71 15.11 -0.23
C PHE A 147 -21.37 15.25 -0.96
N ASP A 148 -20.33 15.56 -0.22
CA ASP A 148 -18.98 15.79 -0.73
C ASP A 148 -17.97 14.73 -0.22
N GLY A 149 -18.16 13.46 -0.60
CA GLY A 149 -17.39 12.32 -0.10
C GLY A 149 -15.97 12.15 -0.65
N ASP A 150 -15.43 13.15 -1.33
CA ASP A 150 -14.18 13.08 -2.10
C ASP A 150 -13.00 13.66 -1.30
N THR A 151 -12.59 12.92 -0.26
CA THR A 151 -11.55 13.30 0.72
C THR A 151 -10.49 12.20 0.87
N PRO A 152 -9.54 12.05 -0.08
CA PRO A 152 -8.52 11.01 -0.03
C PRO A 152 -7.52 11.22 1.13
N ILE A 153 -7.10 10.13 1.78
CA ILE A 153 -6.28 10.13 3.01
C ILE A 153 -4.95 10.87 2.85
N ASP A 154 -4.32 10.76 1.68
CA ASP A 154 -2.95 11.19 1.39
C ASP A 154 -2.81 12.67 0.98
N LYS A 155 -3.93 13.36 0.72
CA LYS A 155 -3.95 14.69 0.06
C LYS A 155 -4.91 15.70 0.69
N THR A 156 -5.46 15.40 1.86
CA THR A 156 -6.53 16.22 2.46
C THR A 156 -6.01 17.15 3.56
N THR A 157 -6.38 18.43 3.47
CA THR A 157 -6.08 19.46 4.48
C THR A 157 -7.27 19.66 5.41
N ASP A 158 -7.05 20.20 6.62
CA ASP A 158 -8.12 20.64 7.54
C ASP A 158 -9.19 21.49 6.87
N LYS A 159 -8.76 22.38 5.96
CA LYS A 159 -9.65 23.26 5.19
C LYS A 159 -10.54 22.46 4.24
N ARG A 160 -10.05 21.36 3.68
CA ARG A 160 -10.80 20.49 2.77
C ARG A 160 -11.84 19.65 3.52
N PHE A 161 -11.51 19.09 4.68
CA PHE A 161 -12.49 18.39 5.53
C PHE A 161 -13.58 19.33 6.04
N THR A 162 -13.21 20.56 6.43
CA THR A 162 -14.21 21.57 6.83
C THR A 162 -15.16 21.89 5.68
N LYS A 163 -14.65 22.05 4.45
CA LYS A 163 -15.48 22.30 3.27
C LYS A 163 -16.40 21.13 2.93
N ASP A 164 -15.91 19.90 3.02
CA ASP A 164 -16.72 18.69 2.82
C ASP A 164 -17.93 18.73 3.76
N ARG A 165 -17.67 18.82 5.08
CA ARG A 165 -18.74 18.93 6.09
C ARG A 165 -19.74 20.04 5.77
N GLU A 166 -19.28 21.27 5.54
CA GLU A 166 -20.17 22.42 5.31
C GLU A 166 -20.98 22.32 4.01
N ARG A 167 -20.48 21.62 3.00
CA ARG A 167 -21.25 21.34 1.77
C ARG A 167 -22.30 20.28 2.04
N SER A 168 -21.89 19.15 2.61
CA SER A 168 -22.75 18.03 2.94
C SER A 168 -23.90 18.44 3.89
N ARG A 169 -23.61 19.26 4.91
CA ARG A 169 -24.63 19.85 5.80
C ARG A 169 -25.66 20.69 5.04
N ARG A 170 -25.22 21.58 4.15
CA ARG A 170 -26.14 22.44 3.36
C ARG A 170 -27.04 21.62 2.42
N PHE A 171 -26.49 20.57 1.80
CA PHE A 171 -27.27 19.68 0.96
C PHE A 171 -28.29 18.85 1.75
N LEU A 172 -27.91 18.41 2.96
CA LEU A 172 -28.82 17.74 3.89
C LEU A 172 -29.97 18.66 4.32
N GLU A 173 -29.67 19.86 4.80
CA GLU A 173 -30.67 20.87 5.21
C GLU A 173 -31.67 21.13 4.08
N SER A 174 -31.16 21.37 2.85
CA SER A 174 -32.02 21.57 1.68
C SER A 174 -32.92 20.37 1.35
N SER A 175 -32.51 19.15 1.71
CA SER A 175 -33.28 17.92 1.49
C SER A 175 -34.35 17.73 2.56
N LEU A 176 -34.08 18.18 3.79
CA LEU A 176 -35.01 18.14 4.91
C LEU A 176 -36.12 19.19 4.78
N ASP A 177 -35.78 20.41 4.34
CA ASP A 177 -36.74 21.51 4.13
C ASP A 177 -37.77 21.23 3.02
N GLU A 178 -37.48 20.28 2.13
CA GLU A 178 -38.33 19.98 0.99
C GLU A 178 -39.59 19.21 1.40
N GLN A 179 -40.73 19.89 1.39
CA GLN A 179 -42.03 19.30 1.75
C GLN A 179 -42.65 18.49 0.60
N THR A 180 -42.23 18.70 -0.65
CA THR A 180 -42.78 17.98 -1.81
C THR A 180 -42.25 16.55 -1.96
N ILE A 181 -41.09 16.24 -1.36
CA ILE A 181 -40.48 14.91 -1.40
C ILE A 181 -40.88 14.15 -0.12
N SER A 182 -41.72 13.13 -0.29
CA SER A 182 -42.20 12.28 0.81
C SER A 182 -41.22 11.16 1.21
N SER A 183 -40.13 11.00 0.48
CA SER A 183 -39.11 9.97 0.69
C SER A 183 -38.32 10.19 1.97
N ASN A 184 -37.86 9.11 2.58
CA ASN A 184 -37.03 9.16 3.78
C ASN A 184 -35.56 9.36 3.41
N VAL A 185 -34.79 9.86 4.36
CA VAL A 185 -33.38 10.21 4.18
C VAL A 185 -32.49 9.28 5.00
N ILE A 186 -31.50 8.67 4.36
CA ILE A 186 -30.30 8.18 5.06
C ILE A 186 -29.24 9.26 4.94
N VAL A 187 -28.71 9.71 6.08
CA VAL A 187 -27.77 10.84 6.12
C VAL A 187 -26.36 10.35 5.87
N PRO A 188 -25.64 10.87 4.84
CA PRO A 188 -24.24 10.58 4.64
C PRO A 188 -23.42 11.26 5.73
N LEU A 189 -22.74 10.50 6.58
CA LEU A 189 -21.79 10.97 7.60
C LEU A 189 -20.39 11.02 7.00
N VAL A 190 -20.02 12.21 6.53
CA VAL A 190 -18.73 12.55 5.91
C VAL A 190 -17.70 13.07 6.93
N GLY A 191 -16.59 13.66 6.46
CA GLY A 191 -15.47 14.12 7.29
C GLY A 191 -14.21 13.26 7.15
N GLY A 192 -14.25 12.26 6.27
CA GLY A 192 -13.14 11.36 5.95
C GLY A 192 -12.49 10.72 7.18
N HIS A 193 -11.16 10.76 7.28
CA HIS A 193 -10.42 10.18 8.40
C HIS A 193 -10.12 11.20 9.52
N ASP A 194 -10.67 12.42 9.43
CA ASP A 194 -10.51 13.43 10.48
C ASP A 194 -11.57 13.25 11.58
N LYS A 195 -11.09 12.83 12.76
CA LYS A 195 -11.94 12.56 13.94
C LYS A 195 -12.74 13.78 14.37
N ARG A 196 -12.11 14.96 14.41
CA ARG A 196 -12.76 16.20 14.86
C ARG A 196 -13.88 16.59 13.92
N GLN A 197 -13.67 16.48 12.61
CA GLN A 197 -14.64 16.88 11.60
C GLN A 197 -15.84 15.93 11.56
N ARG A 198 -15.61 14.62 11.70
CA ARG A 198 -16.70 13.65 11.91
C ARG A 198 -17.52 13.96 13.16
N GLN A 199 -16.87 14.25 14.29
CA GLN A 199 -17.57 14.60 15.52
C GLN A 199 -18.40 15.88 15.38
N LEU A 200 -17.85 16.92 14.73
CA LEU A 200 -18.57 18.17 14.48
C LEU A 200 -19.79 17.93 13.59
N TYR A 201 -19.63 17.16 12.51
CA TYR A 201 -20.76 16.86 11.64
C TYR A 201 -21.82 15.99 12.31
N LEU A 202 -21.40 15.02 13.11
CA LEU A 202 -22.31 14.21 13.91
C LEU A 202 -23.14 15.06 14.89
N ASN A 203 -22.53 16.08 15.50
CA ASN A 203 -23.28 17.03 16.34
C ASN A 203 -24.31 17.83 15.53
N ASP A 204 -23.98 18.23 14.30
CA ASP A 204 -24.95 18.89 13.40
C ASP A 204 -26.10 17.94 13.04
N ILE A 205 -25.78 16.69 12.72
CA ILE A 205 -26.77 15.64 12.42
C ILE A 205 -27.70 15.39 13.62
N LEU A 206 -27.16 15.29 14.85
CA LEU A 206 -27.96 15.11 16.06
C LEU A 206 -28.99 16.24 16.26
N ARG A 207 -28.61 17.50 15.99
CA ARG A 207 -29.52 18.65 16.04
C ARG A 207 -30.61 18.61 14.95
N LEU A 208 -30.28 18.06 13.78
CA LEU A 208 -31.22 17.92 12.68
C LEU A 208 -32.20 16.75 12.93
N ILE A 209 -31.73 15.65 13.50
CA ILE A 209 -32.56 14.48 13.86
C ILE A 209 -33.66 14.88 14.83
N SER A 210 -33.36 15.62 15.90
CA SER A 210 -34.37 15.98 16.91
C SER A 210 -35.56 16.75 16.33
N ASN A 211 -35.37 17.47 15.22
CA ASN A 211 -36.43 18.22 14.54
C ASN A 211 -37.07 17.46 13.36
N ASN A 212 -36.47 16.33 12.94
CA ASN A 212 -36.83 15.62 11.71
C ASN A 212 -36.90 14.08 11.90
N GLU A 213 -37.21 13.60 13.11
CA GLU A 213 -37.20 12.16 13.46
C GLU A 213 -38.05 11.29 12.52
N LYS A 214 -39.09 11.86 11.90
CA LYS A 214 -39.97 11.13 10.96
C LYS A 214 -39.40 11.04 9.53
N LYS A 215 -38.38 11.82 9.20
CA LYS A 215 -37.81 11.93 7.85
C LYS A 215 -36.39 11.35 7.78
N ILE A 216 -35.57 11.54 8.82
CA ILE A 216 -34.26 10.91 8.93
C ILE A 216 -34.42 9.48 9.42
N PHE A 217 -34.01 8.52 8.59
CA PHE A 217 -34.28 7.10 8.78
C PHE A 217 -33.02 6.27 9.07
N GLY A 218 -31.85 6.81 8.76
CA GLY A 218 -30.59 6.15 9.03
C GLY A 218 -29.37 7.01 8.74
N ILE A 219 -28.20 6.43 8.92
CA ILE A 219 -26.88 7.02 8.68
C ILE A 219 -26.10 6.12 7.72
N SER A 220 -25.54 6.72 6.66
CA SER A 220 -24.54 6.09 5.79
C SER A 220 -23.15 6.57 6.21
N PHE A 221 -22.19 5.69 6.42
CA PHE A 221 -20.81 6.11 6.73
C PHE A 221 -20.03 6.39 5.44
N GLU A 222 -19.68 7.65 5.20
CA GLU A 222 -19.15 8.09 3.91
C GLU A 222 -17.75 8.71 4.01
N GLY A 223 -17.04 8.75 2.89
CA GLY A 223 -15.76 9.48 2.76
C GLY A 223 -14.52 8.77 3.27
N PHE A 224 -14.59 7.46 3.59
CA PHE A 224 -13.42 6.68 4.00
C PHE A 224 -12.57 6.16 2.83
N HIS A 225 -13.10 6.17 1.61
CA HIS A 225 -12.53 5.57 0.40
C HIS A 225 -12.98 6.31 -0.86
N ALA A 226 -12.38 5.98 -2.00
CA ALA A 226 -12.72 6.57 -3.30
C ALA A 226 -13.76 5.76 -4.11
N TYR A 227 -14.47 4.77 -3.54
CA TYR A 227 -15.40 3.89 -4.27
C TYR A 227 -14.69 3.03 -5.34
N GLY A 228 -15.43 2.18 -6.06
CA GLY A 228 -14.89 1.36 -7.14
C GLY A 228 -14.18 0.08 -6.69
N PRO A 229 -13.49 -0.64 -7.59
CA PRO A 229 -12.89 -1.95 -7.30
C PRO A 229 -11.85 -1.98 -6.19
N SER A 230 -11.14 -0.87 -5.95
CA SER A 230 -10.08 -0.77 -4.94
C SER A 230 -10.59 -0.95 -3.50
N THR A 231 -11.91 -0.90 -3.31
CA THR A 231 -12.57 -0.96 -2.00
C THR A 231 -12.71 -2.38 -1.45
N GLU A 232 -12.43 -3.41 -2.26
CA GLU A 232 -12.31 -4.80 -1.82
C GLU A 232 -11.29 -4.97 -0.67
N ASN A 233 -10.35 -4.02 -0.55
CA ASN A 233 -9.26 -4.03 0.42
C ASN A 233 -9.42 -3.04 1.59
N ILE A 234 -10.64 -2.52 1.83
CA ILE A 234 -10.86 -1.64 2.99
C ILE A 234 -10.64 -2.44 4.28
N ASP A 235 -9.72 -1.97 5.12
CA ASP A 235 -9.57 -2.47 6.49
C ASP A 235 -10.61 -1.82 7.41
N ILE A 236 -11.73 -2.51 7.61
CA ILE A 236 -12.79 -2.07 8.51
C ILE A 236 -12.33 -1.95 9.97
N ASN A 237 -11.30 -2.70 10.39
CA ASN A 237 -10.81 -2.64 11.76
C ASN A 237 -10.16 -1.28 12.06
N SER A 238 -9.48 -0.67 11.08
CA SER A 238 -8.98 0.71 11.19
C SER A 238 -10.10 1.74 11.46
N LEU A 239 -11.31 1.46 10.99
CA LEU A 239 -12.47 2.35 11.11
C LEU A 239 -13.28 2.12 12.39
N LYS A 240 -13.05 1.02 13.10
CA LYS A 240 -13.82 0.56 14.26
C LYS A 240 -14.05 1.66 15.30
N SER A 241 -12.98 2.37 15.68
CA SER A 241 -13.06 3.42 16.69
C SER A 241 -14.00 4.58 16.31
N PHE A 242 -14.00 4.98 15.03
CA PHE A 242 -14.89 6.03 14.53
C PHE A 242 -16.35 5.59 14.54
N ILE A 243 -16.59 4.34 14.17
CA ILE A 243 -17.94 3.76 14.08
C ILE A 243 -18.52 3.58 15.48
N GLU A 244 -17.76 2.99 16.41
CA GLU A 244 -18.19 2.78 17.80
C GLU A 244 -18.48 4.11 18.52
N GLU A 245 -17.66 5.14 18.33
CA GLU A 245 -17.91 6.45 18.93
C GLU A 245 -19.22 7.07 18.38
N THR A 246 -19.41 6.99 17.06
CA THR A 246 -20.62 7.48 16.39
C THR A 246 -21.86 6.75 16.92
N ARG A 247 -21.79 5.42 17.02
CA ARG A 247 -22.85 4.56 17.55
C ARG A 247 -23.19 4.90 18.99
N THR A 248 -22.16 5.15 19.82
CA THR A 248 -22.33 5.53 21.23
C THR A 248 -23.11 6.83 21.37
N LYS A 249 -22.82 7.84 20.53
CA LYS A 249 -23.57 9.12 20.54
C LYS A 249 -24.99 9.00 20.00
N LEU A 250 -25.28 7.98 19.19
CA LEU A 250 -26.61 7.70 18.62
C LEU A 250 -27.37 6.63 19.41
N ILE A 251 -26.96 6.29 20.64
CA ILE A 251 -27.53 5.18 21.41
C ILE A 251 -29.02 5.35 21.72
N ASP A 252 -29.48 6.59 21.87
CA ASP A 252 -30.88 6.92 22.12
C ASP A 252 -31.75 6.79 20.85
N TYR A 253 -31.12 6.83 19.67
CA TYR A 253 -31.77 6.69 18.36
C TYR A 253 -31.71 5.24 17.87
N LYS A 254 -32.22 4.31 18.69
CA LYS A 254 -32.08 2.86 18.47
C LYS A 254 -32.64 2.36 17.14
N ASN A 255 -33.61 3.07 16.57
CA ASN A 255 -34.28 2.73 15.30
C ASN A 255 -33.73 3.51 14.09
N LEU A 256 -32.54 4.10 14.18
CA LEU A 256 -31.80 4.49 12.98
C LEU A 256 -31.13 3.27 12.36
N LEU A 257 -31.27 3.14 11.03
CA LEU A 257 -30.50 2.20 10.24
C LEU A 257 -29.06 2.67 10.09
N PHE A 258 -28.13 1.72 10.05
CA PHE A 258 -26.75 1.99 9.67
C PHE A 258 -26.40 1.23 8.38
N THR A 259 -25.78 1.95 7.45
CA THR A 259 -25.21 1.37 6.23
C THR A 259 -23.85 2.00 5.96
N MET A 260 -23.04 1.32 5.17
CA MET A 260 -21.81 1.87 4.63
C MET A 260 -21.64 1.31 3.23
N PRO A 261 -21.33 2.13 2.23
CA PRO A 261 -20.95 1.60 0.93
C PRO A 261 -19.78 0.62 1.11
N LEU A 262 -19.82 -0.48 0.35
CA LEU A 262 -18.67 -1.39 0.17
C LEU A 262 -18.35 -2.33 1.35
N LEU A 263 -19.22 -2.40 2.37
CA LEU A 263 -19.29 -3.56 3.26
C LEU A 263 -19.95 -4.73 2.53
N TRP A 264 -19.18 -5.43 1.72
CA TRP A 264 -19.78 -6.32 0.72
C TRP A 264 -19.03 -7.65 0.51
N ARG A 265 -17.76 -7.76 0.93
CA ARG A 265 -17.05 -9.04 0.98
C ARG A 265 -17.49 -9.78 2.25
N PRO A 266 -17.73 -11.11 2.23
CA PRO A 266 -18.41 -11.77 3.35
C PRO A 266 -17.73 -11.60 4.72
N ASP A 267 -16.40 -11.58 4.81
CA ASP A 267 -15.65 -11.25 6.03
C ASP A 267 -15.88 -9.80 6.51
N ASN A 268 -15.85 -8.82 5.59
CA ASN A 268 -16.17 -7.43 5.91
C ASN A 268 -17.63 -7.23 6.30
N VAL A 269 -18.55 -8.02 5.74
CA VAL A 269 -19.95 -8.08 6.18
C VAL A 269 -20.03 -8.54 7.64
N ILE A 270 -19.31 -9.61 8.00
CA ILE A 270 -19.26 -10.10 9.39
C ILE A 270 -18.77 -9.01 10.34
N HIS A 271 -17.66 -8.34 10.01
CA HIS A 271 -17.14 -7.24 10.81
C HIS A 271 -18.13 -6.07 10.90
N GLY A 272 -18.81 -5.73 9.80
CA GLY A 272 -19.87 -4.73 9.80
C GLY A 272 -21.02 -5.08 10.73
N ILE A 273 -21.45 -6.35 10.75
CA ILE A 273 -22.50 -6.80 11.67
C ILE A 273 -22.04 -6.68 13.12
N ASP A 274 -20.79 -7.05 13.44
CA ASP A 274 -20.21 -6.86 14.78
C ASP A 274 -20.17 -5.38 15.22
N LEU A 275 -20.15 -4.43 14.27
CA LEU A 275 -20.24 -2.99 14.50
C LEU A 275 -21.68 -2.43 14.49
N GLY A 276 -22.67 -3.28 14.21
CA GLY A 276 -24.09 -2.95 14.24
C GLY A 276 -24.64 -2.33 12.95
N PHE A 277 -24.05 -2.63 11.79
CA PHE A 277 -24.61 -2.27 10.49
C PHE A 277 -25.84 -3.14 10.13
N ASP A 278 -26.82 -2.53 9.46
CA ASP A 278 -28.14 -3.11 9.17
C ASP A 278 -28.33 -3.45 7.68
N LEU A 279 -27.89 -2.56 6.78
CA LEU A 279 -28.05 -2.71 5.34
C LEU A 279 -26.70 -2.72 4.62
N PHE A 280 -26.55 -3.65 3.68
CA PHE A 280 -25.31 -3.91 2.95
C PHE A 280 -25.57 -3.84 1.44
N SER A 281 -24.61 -3.28 0.69
CA SER A 281 -24.75 -3.09 -0.76
C SER A 281 -24.77 -4.43 -1.51
N GLY A 282 -25.66 -4.57 -2.48
CA GLY A 282 -25.72 -5.75 -3.36
C GLY A 282 -24.68 -5.74 -4.48
N ALA A 283 -23.91 -4.66 -4.60
CA ALA A 283 -23.02 -4.43 -5.73
C ALA A 283 -21.87 -5.46 -5.82
N TYR A 284 -21.51 -6.14 -4.72
CA TYR A 284 -20.52 -7.22 -4.74
C TYR A 284 -20.88 -8.33 -5.71
N VAL A 285 -22.16 -8.70 -5.78
CA VAL A 285 -22.61 -9.75 -6.70
C VAL A 285 -22.34 -9.37 -8.15
N ALA A 286 -22.64 -8.13 -8.53
CA ALA A 286 -22.33 -7.62 -9.88
C ALA A 286 -20.81 -7.57 -10.12
N TYR A 287 -20.03 -7.17 -9.11
CA TYR A 287 -18.58 -7.07 -9.18
C TYR A 287 -17.88 -8.42 -9.41
N VAL A 288 -18.24 -9.46 -8.65
CA VAL A 288 -17.64 -10.80 -8.81
C VAL A 288 -18.14 -11.49 -10.10
N SER A 289 -19.41 -11.31 -10.46
CA SER A 289 -19.97 -11.92 -11.68
C SER A 289 -19.34 -11.39 -12.96
N ASP A 290 -19.06 -10.08 -13.07
CA ASP A 290 -18.42 -9.50 -14.26
C ASP A 290 -16.98 -10.03 -14.46
N ARG A 291 -16.33 -10.50 -13.38
CA ARG A 291 -15.01 -11.16 -13.38
C ARG A 291 -15.07 -12.68 -13.56
N PHE A 292 -16.26 -13.24 -13.80
CA PHE A 292 -16.51 -14.68 -13.89
C PHE A 292 -16.17 -15.47 -12.61
N ILE A 293 -16.34 -14.83 -11.45
CA ILE A 293 -16.10 -15.46 -10.16
C ILE A 293 -17.40 -16.09 -9.63
N ILE A 294 -17.28 -17.32 -9.14
CA ILE A 294 -18.34 -18.09 -8.49
C ILE A 294 -18.11 -18.06 -6.99
N LEU A 295 -19.10 -17.59 -6.22
CA LEU A 295 -19.05 -17.65 -4.76
C LEU A 295 -19.32 -19.09 -4.28
N THR A 296 -18.46 -19.60 -3.39
CA THR A 296 -18.54 -20.96 -2.84
C THR A 296 -18.34 -21.05 -1.32
N PHE A 297 -18.08 -19.93 -0.64
CA PHE A 297 -17.89 -19.91 0.80
C PHE A 297 -19.03 -20.60 1.54
N GLN A 298 -18.68 -21.43 2.50
CA GLN A 298 -19.62 -22.16 3.32
C GLN A 298 -20.35 -21.19 4.25
N TYR A 299 -21.62 -20.95 3.96
CA TYR A 299 -22.51 -20.14 4.80
C TYR A 299 -23.47 -20.98 5.66
N ASN A 300 -23.41 -22.31 5.59
CA ASN A 300 -24.10 -23.23 6.51
C ASN A 300 -23.51 -24.65 6.47
N ASP A 301 -23.89 -25.50 7.43
CA ASP A 301 -23.39 -26.88 7.56
C ASP A 301 -23.86 -27.84 6.46
N LYS A 302 -24.87 -27.47 5.68
CA LYS A 302 -25.48 -28.32 4.64
C LYS A 302 -24.85 -28.13 3.26
N ILE A 303 -24.06 -27.08 3.08
CA ILE A 303 -23.38 -26.82 1.81
C ILE A 303 -21.99 -27.41 1.92
N CYS A 304 -21.81 -28.56 1.30
CA CYS A 304 -20.50 -29.12 1.08
C CYS A 304 -19.84 -28.38 -0.09
N SER A 305 -18.99 -27.39 0.21
CA SER A 305 -18.07 -26.91 -0.81
C SER A 305 -17.11 -28.05 -1.14
N ASN A 306 -17.08 -28.48 -2.41
CA ASN A 306 -16.08 -29.45 -2.89
C ASN A 306 -14.67 -28.80 -2.94
N THR A 307 -14.56 -27.52 -2.63
CA THR A 307 -13.32 -26.73 -2.60
C THR A 307 -13.13 -26.08 -1.25
N ILE A 308 -11.89 -25.96 -0.79
CA ILE A 308 -11.56 -25.21 0.43
C ILE A 308 -11.62 -23.68 0.17
N ARG A 309 -11.65 -23.29 -1.11
CA ARG A 309 -11.76 -21.90 -1.58
C ARG A 309 -13.15 -21.28 -1.31
N THR A 310 -13.16 -20.00 -0.94
CA THR A 310 -14.37 -19.19 -0.72
C THR A 310 -14.98 -18.73 -2.04
N GLU A 311 -14.20 -18.72 -3.12
CA GLU A 311 -14.64 -18.46 -4.47
C GLU A 311 -13.70 -19.09 -5.52
N TYR A 312 -14.13 -19.15 -6.78
CA TYR A 312 -13.25 -19.55 -7.88
C TYR A 312 -13.62 -18.89 -9.21
N ASN A 313 -12.65 -18.76 -10.11
CA ASN A 313 -12.90 -18.23 -11.45
C ASN A 313 -13.33 -19.35 -12.43
N ILE A 314 -14.60 -19.37 -12.84
CA ILE A 314 -15.12 -20.41 -13.75
C ILE A 314 -14.51 -20.33 -15.15
N ASN A 315 -13.83 -19.23 -15.51
CA ASN A 315 -13.09 -19.09 -16.77
C ASN A 315 -11.75 -19.86 -16.78
N SER A 316 -11.34 -20.46 -15.66
CA SER A 316 -10.14 -21.29 -15.58
C SER A 316 -10.31 -22.61 -16.33
N LYS A 317 -9.27 -23.03 -17.08
CA LYS A 317 -9.30 -24.24 -17.93
C LYS A 317 -9.57 -25.54 -17.15
N GLU A 318 -9.27 -25.57 -15.85
CA GLU A 318 -9.58 -26.69 -14.97
C GLU A 318 -11.08 -27.07 -14.96
N TYR A 319 -11.95 -26.10 -15.22
CA TYR A 319 -13.40 -26.30 -15.25
C TYR A 319 -13.94 -26.75 -16.62
N ALA A 320 -13.09 -26.82 -17.66
CA ALA A 320 -13.51 -27.16 -19.02
C ALA A 320 -14.19 -28.52 -19.16
N ASN A 321 -13.83 -29.47 -18.28
CA ASN A 321 -14.40 -30.82 -18.25
C ASN A 321 -15.22 -31.09 -16.96
N GLY A 322 -15.51 -30.04 -16.16
CA GLY A 322 -16.24 -30.16 -14.91
C GLY A 322 -17.70 -30.55 -15.13
N LYS A 323 -18.06 -31.81 -14.85
CA LYS A 323 -19.44 -32.33 -15.03
C LYS A 323 -20.38 -32.05 -13.85
N GLN A 324 -19.85 -31.52 -12.76
CA GLN A 324 -20.62 -31.12 -11.58
C GLN A 324 -21.26 -29.73 -11.77
N SER A 325 -22.25 -29.41 -10.94
CA SER A 325 -22.81 -28.06 -10.83
C SER A 325 -21.76 -27.05 -10.32
N LEU A 326 -22.07 -25.75 -10.33
CA LEU A 326 -21.15 -24.73 -9.82
C LEU A 326 -20.80 -24.93 -8.33
N LEU A 327 -21.78 -25.36 -7.54
CA LEU A 327 -21.64 -25.68 -6.12
C LEU A 327 -22.59 -26.83 -5.78
N SER A 328 -22.09 -27.82 -5.04
CA SER A 328 -22.89 -28.95 -4.53
C SER A 328 -23.98 -28.45 -3.59
N ASP A 329 -25.15 -29.08 -3.59
CA ASP A 329 -26.30 -28.77 -2.72
C ASP A 329 -26.90 -27.35 -2.87
N CYS A 330 -26.36 -26.52 -3.77
CA CYS A 330 -26.93 -25.23 -4.12
C CYS A 330 -28.23 -25.41 -4.93
N LYS A 331 -29.30 -24.75 -4.48
CA LYS A 331 -30.65 -24.89 -5.07
C LYS A 331 -30.97 -23.81 -6.11
N CYS A 332 -30.00 -22.99 -6.50
CA CYS A 332 -30.20 -21.96 -7.52
C CYS A 332 -30.50 -22.58 -8.89
N TYR A 333 -31.09 -21.80 -9.80
CA TYR A 333 -31.41 -22.26 -11.15
C TYR A 333 -30.17 -22.77 -11.90
N SER A 334 -29.04 -22.07 -11.77
CA SER A 334 -27.80 -22.43 -12.46
C SER A 334 -27.26 -23.79 -12.03
N CYS A 335 -27.13 -24.04 -10.72
CA CYS A 335 -26.63 -25.31 -10.18
C CYS A 335 -27.55 -26.50 -10.44
N LYS A 336 -28.86 -26.28 -10.57
CA LYS A 336 -29.83 -27.35 -10.86
C LYS A 336 -29.81 -27.84 -12.30
N ASN A 337 -29.44 -26.96 -13.24
CA ASN A 337 -29.64 -27.22 -14.66
C ASN A 337 -28.34 -27.31 -15.47
N TYR A 338 -27.23 -26.75 -14.96
CA TYR A 338 -26.00 -26.59 -15.74
C TYR A 338 -24.77 -27.06 -14.97
N THR A 339 -23.77 -27.46 -15.73
CA THR A 339 -22.48 -27.91 -15.23
C THR A 339 -21.43 -26.80 -15.33
N GLN A 340 -20.34 -26.94 -14.58
CA GLN A 340 -19.15 -26.09 -14.69
C GLN A 340 -18.63 -26.03 -16.14
N ALA A 341 -18.52 -27.18 -16.81
CA ALA A 341 -18.06 -27.29 -18.19
C ALA A 341 -18.94 -26.50 -19.18
N TYR A 342 -20.26 -26.53 -18.98
CA TYR A 342 -21.18 -25.79 -19.84
C TYR A 342 -21.01 -24.28 -19.68
N ILE A 343 -20.90 -23.80 -18.43
CA ILE A 343 -20.72 -22.36 -18.17
C ILE A 343 -19.34 -21.91 -18.66
N TYR A 344 -18.28 -22.71 -18.44
CA TYR A 344 -16.96 -22.47 -19.05
C TYR A 344 -17.06 -22.36 -20.57
N HIS A 345 -17.77 -23.29 -21.23
CA HIS A 345 -17.97 -23.28 -22.67
C HIS A 345 -18.68 -22.02 -23.17
N LEU A 346 -19.73 -21.56 -22.48
CA LEU A 346 -20.41 -20.29 -22.81
C LEU A 346 -19.45 -19.10 -22.75
N ILE A 347 -18.58 -19.05 -21.74
CA ILE A 347 -17.57 -17.98 -21.62
C ILE A 347 -16.56 -18.06 -22.78
N GLN A 348 -16.04 -19.24 -23.10
CA GLN A 348 -15.07 -19.41 -24.19
C GLN A 348 -15.66 -19.05 -25.56
N THR A 349 -16.94 -19.36 -25.77
CA THR A 349 -17.68 -19.03 -26.99
C THR A 349 -18.19 -17.60 -27.01
N LYS A 350 -17.93 -16.82 -25.95
CA LYS A 350 -18.35 -15.42 -25.79
C LYS A 350 -19.87 -15.25 -25.77
N GLU A 351 -20.59 -16.26 -25.29
CA GLU A 351 -22.04 -16.24 -25.11
C GLU A 351 -22.41 -15.56 -23.80
N LEU A 352 -23.28 -14.53 -23.89
CA LEU A 352 -23.67 -13.70 -22.74
C LEU A 352 -24.44 -14.47 -21.67
N LEU A 353 -25.10 -15.58 -22.03
CA LEU A 353 -25.82 -16.45 -21.09
C LEU A 353 -24.93 -16.93 -19.94
N GLY A 354 -23.61 -17.08 -20.18
CA GLY A 354 -22.67 -17.47 -19.12
C GLY A 354 -22.70 -16.49 -17.94
N ARG A 355 -22.71 -15.18 -18.21
CA ARG A 355 -22.76 -14.14 -17.16
C ARG A 355 -24.09 -14.16 -16.41
N THR A 356 -25.21 -14.32 -17.12
CA THR A 356 -26.54 -14.45 -16.51
C THR A 356 -26.59 -15.61 -15.51
N LEU A 357 -26.09 -16.80 -15.90
CA LEU A 357 -26.09 -17.98 -15.02
C LEU A 357 -25.19 -17.78 -13.80
N ILE A 358 -24.05 -17.12 -13.95
CA ILE A 358 -23.16 -16.78 -12.83
C ILE A 358 -23.85 -15.84 -11.85
N THR A 359 -24.45 -14.75 -12.35
CA THR A 359 -25.16 -13.78 -11.51
C THR A 359 -26.34 -14.40 -10.78
N VAL A 360 -27.11 -15.29 -11.42
CA VAL A 360 -28.22 -16.01 -10.75
C VAL A 360 -27.71 -16.87 -9.59
N HIS A 361 -26.56 -17.55 -9.74
CA HIS A 361 -25.94 -18.30 -8.64
C HIS A 361 -25.46 -17.38 -7.53
N ASN A 362 -24.69 -16.34 -7.87
CA ASN A 362 -24.10 -15.43 -6.88
C ASN A 362 -25.18 -14.66 -6.10
N LEU A 363 -26.28 -14.26 -6.74
CA LEU A 363 -27.44 -13.67 -6.06
C LEU A 363 -28.06 -14.64 -5.04
N TYR A 364 -28.34 -15.88 -5.46
CA TYR A 364 -28.91 -16.89 -4.57
C TYR A 364 -28.00 -17.12 -3.35
N HIS A 365 -26.71 -17.34 -3.60
CA HIS A 365 -25.71 -17.67 -2.60
C HIS A 365 -25.52 -16.53 -1.59
N TYR A 366 -25.32 -15.31 -2.07
CA TYR A 366 -25.04 -14.15 -1.23
C TYR A 366 -26.25 -13.76 -0.36
N HIS A 367 -27.48 -13.87 -0.87
CA HIS A 367 -28.67 -13.60 -0.04
C HIS A 367 -28.94 -14.70 0.98
N ALA A 368 -28.64 -15.96 0.66
CA ALA A 368 -28.74 -17.06 1.61
C ALA A 368 -27.71 -16.94 2.76
N PHE A 369 -26.55 -16.35 2.51
CA PHE A 369 -25.60 -15.98 3.56
C PHE A 369 -26.20 -15.01 4.57
N PHE A 370 -26.95 -13.98 4.12
CA PHE A 370 -27.65 -13.06 5.02
C PHE A 370 -28.83 -13.72 5.76
N GLU A 371 -29.51 -14.69 5.15
CA GLU A 371 -30.51 -15.50 5.86
C GLU A 371 -29.87 -16.26 7.04
N GLN A 372 -28.70 -16.86 6.83
CA GLN A 372 -27.99 -17.60 7.87
C GLN A 372 -27.36 -16.71 8.95
N ILE A 373 -26.91 -15.52 8.59
CA ILE A 373 -26.54 -14.47 9.56
C ILE A 373 -27.73 -14.23 10.51
N ARG A 374 -28.92 -13.96 9.97
CA ARG A 374 -30.11 -13.67 10.78
C ARG A 374 -30.52 -14.85 11.64
N GLU A 375 -30.45 -16.07 11.10
CA GLU A 375 -30.73 -17.28 11.87
C GLU A 375 -29.77 -17.41 13.06
N SER A 376 -28.45 -17.28 12.83
CA SER A 376 -27.46 -17.39 13.90
C SER A 376 -27.61 -16.34 15.00
N LEU A 377 -28.07 -15.12 14.65
CA LEU A 377 -28.41 -14.08 15.61
C LEU A 377 -29.67 -14.45 16.42
N LYS A 378 -30.70 -14.99 15.77
CA LYS A 378 -31.95 -15.44 16.44
C LYS A 378 -31.71 -16.61 17.39
N THR A 379 -30.81 -17.53 17.02
CA THR A 379 -30.49 -18.73 17.81
C THR A 379 -29.35 -18.53 18.81
N ASN A 380 -28.81 -17.31 18.96
CA ASN A 380 -27.66 -16.99 19.81
C ASN A 380 -26.37 -17.78 19.48
N THR A 381 -26.17 -18.19 18.24
CA THR A 381 -24.97 -18.89 17.74
C THR A 381 -24.06 -18.00 16.89
N TRP A 382 -24.29 -16.68 16.90
CA TRP A 382 -23.54 -15.69 16.13
C TRP A 382 -22.01 -15.81 16.26
N ASN A 383 -21.50 -16.01 17.49
CA ASN A 383 -20.05 -16.08 17.72
C ASN A 383 -19.40 -17.29 17.02
N GLU A 384 -20.08 -18.43 16.98
CA GLU A 384 -19.60 -19.63 16.27
C GLU A 384 -19.69 -19.42 14.76
N TYR A 385 -20.83 -18.90 14.31
CA TYR A 385 -21.08 -18.62 12.89
C TYR A 385 -20.06 -17.63 12.31
N ARG A 386 -19.80 -16.51 12.99
CA ARG A 386 -18.83 -15.51 12.53
C ARG A 386 -17.42 -16.08 12.45
N LEU A 387 -17.00 -16.88 13.43
CA LEU A 387 -15.67 -17.51 13.43
C LEU A 387 -15.55 -18.54 12.30
N MET A 388 -16.62 -19.29 12.00
CA MET A 388 -16.66 -20.21 10.85
C MET A 388 -16.45 -19.47 9.53
N ILE A 389 -17.11 -18.33 9.32
CA ILE A 389 -16.94 -17.52 8.10
C ILE A 389 -15.52 -16.95 8.03
N LEU A 390 -15.07 -16.24 9.07
CA LEU A 390 -13.76 -15.58 9.08
C LEU A 390 -12.61 -16.58 8.90
N LYS A 391 -12.72 -17.79 9.48
CA LYS A 391 -11.72 -18.85 9.32
C LYS A 391 -11.56 -19.30 7.87
N GLN A 392 -12.62 -19.31 7.06
CA GLN A 392 -12.51 -19.69 5.65
C GLN A 392 -11.64 -18.71 4.86
N TYR A 393 -11.77 -17.42 5.12
CA TYR A 393 -10.94 -16.39 4.50
C TYR A 393 -9.51 -16.42 5.04
N SER A 394 -9.29 -16.76 6.31
CA SER A 394 -7.93 -16.99 6.84
C SER A 394 -7.25 -18.24 6.28
N ILE A 395 -8.01 -19.31 5.98
CA ILE A 395 -7.49 -20.56 5.41
C ILE A 395 -7.20 -20.43 3.92
N GLU A 396 -8.08 -19.78 3.16
CA GLU A 396 -7.85 -19.54 1.73
C GLU A 396 -6.60 -18.67 1.51
N GLU A 397 -6.39 -17.64 2.34
CA GLU A 397 -5.14 -16.87 2.35
C GLU A 397 -3.91 -17.75 2.64
N GLN A 398 -4.06 -18.83 3.42
CA GLN A 398 -2.97 -19.80 3.67
C GLN A 398 -2.80 -20.81 2.53
N GLU A 399 -3.89 -21.26 1.87
CA GLU A 399 -3.85 -22.23 0.76
C GLU A 399 -3.49 -21.62 -0.59
N GLU A 400 -3.80 -20.35 -0.86
CA GLU A 400 -3.26 -19.65 -2.03
C GLU A 400 -1.74 -19.47 -1.90
N ASN A 401 -1.28 -19.22 -0.67
CA ASN A 401 0.15 -19.23 -0.32
C ASN A 401 0.77 -20.64 -0.43
N TYR A 402 0.00 -21.73 -0.21
CA TYR A 402 0.47 -23.12 -0.31
C TYR A 402 0.44 -23.67 -1.76
N ASN A 403 -0.62 -23.42 -2.51
CA ASN A 403 -0.79 -23.86 -3.91
C ASN A 403 0.11 -23.09 -4.90
N GLY A 404 0.52 -21.86 -4.55
CA GLY A 404 1.59 -21.14 -5.26
C GLY A 404 2.96 -21.83 -5.16
N ILE A 405 3.15 -22.70 -4.15
CA ILE A 405 4.37 -23.49 -3.94
C ILE A 405 4.28 -24.85 -4.65
N GLU A 406 3.11 -25.50 -4.69
CA GLU A 406 2.94 -26.83 -5.30
C GLU A 406 3.03 -26.87 -6.84
N HIS A 407 2.76 -25.77 -7.55
CA HIS A 407 3.01 -25.71 -9.00
C HIS A 407 4.52 -25.65 -9.37
N SER A 408 5.43 -25.61 -8.39
CA SER A 408 6.88 -25.71 -8.60
C SER A 408 7.53 -27.04 -8.17
N ASN A 409 6.79 -27.92 -7.48
CA ASN A 409 7.35 -29.14 -6.89
C ASN A 409 6.53 -30.40 -7.20
N ALA A 410 6.36 -30.72 -8.48
CA ALA A 410 6.05 -32.08 -8.90
C ALA A 410 7.34 -32.93 -8.94
N ASN A 411 7.87 -33.27 -7.77
CA ASN A 411 8.72 -34.45 -7.52
C ASN A 411 9.14 -34.46 -6.04
N ILE A 412 8.60 -35.40 -5.28
CA ILE A 412 9.23 -36.22 -4.22
C ILE A 412 8.13 -36.70 -3.26
N ASN A 413 7.75 -37.97 -3.41
CA ASN A 413 7.02 -38.74 -2.40
C ASN A 413 7.98 -39.15 -1.26
N LYS A 414 7.53 -39.05 0.01
CA LYS A 414 7.41 -40.18 0.98
C LYS A 414 7.44 -39.73 2.45
N HIS A 415 6.49 -40.28 3.23
CA HIS A 415 6.47 -40.49 4.70
C HIS A 415 6.39 -39.20 5.57
N SER A 416 5.64 -39.08 6.68
CA SER A 416 4.82 -40.01 7.47
C SER A 416 4.02 -39.23 8.54
N LYS A 417 2.77 -39.68 8.77
CA LYS A 417 2.01 -39.80 10.03
C LYS A 417 1.94 -38.65 11.07
N ILE A 418 0.70 -38.16 11.16
CA ILE A 418 -0.06 -37.54 12.26
C ILE A 418 0.32 -37.98 13.69
N SER A 419 0.40 -37.01 14.62
CA SER A 419 -0.18 -37.17 15.96
C SER A 419 -0.75 -35.85 16.49
N THR A 420 -2.02 -35.92 16.89
CA THR A 420 -2.82 -34.90 17.59
C THR A 420 -2.48 -34.92 19.08
N ASN A 421 -2.51 -33.77 19.76
CA ASN A 421 -3.03 -33.66 21.13
C ASN A 421 -3.36 -32.21 21.50
N HIS A 422 -4.65 -31.97 21.77
CA HIS A 422 -5.15 -30.86 22.57
C HIS A 422 -4.63 -30.95 24.00
N VAL A 423 -4.40 -29.81 24.67
CA VAL A 423 -4.92 -29.45 26.01
C VAL A 423 -4.50 -27.99 26.30
N SER A 424 -5.48 -27.15 26.59
CA SER A 424 -5.41 -25.93 27.42
C SER A 424 -6.12 -26.27 28.77
N PRO A 425 -6.10 -25.47 29.88
CA PRO A 425 -5.71 -24.05 30.04
C PRO A 425 -5.03 -23.71 31.42
N ILE A 426 -4.89 -22.40 31.71
CA ILE A 426 -5.03 -21.70 33.03
C ILE A 426 -3.82 -20.87 33.55
N ALA A 427 -4.01 -19.55 33.45
CA ALA A 427 -3.90 -18.46 34.44
C ALA A 427 -2.60 -17.99 35.14
N ASN A 428 -2.63 -16.66 35.32
CA ASN A 428 -2.01 -15.80 36.33
C ASN A 428 -0.51 -15.50 36.23
N PHE A 429 -0.19 -14.25 35.85
CA PHE A 429 0.73 -13.40 36.61
C PHE A 429 0.44 -11.91 36.33
N GLN A 430 -0.04 -11.20 37.35
CA GLN A 430 0.05 -9.75 37.48
C GLN A 430 1.18 -9.46 38.49
N GLN A 431 2.31 -8.90 38.05
CA GLN A 431 3.04 -7.84 38.78
C GLN A 431 4.20 -7.24 37.96
N SER A 432 4.05 -5.94 37.68
CA SER A 432 5.07 -4.89 37.49
C SER A 432 6.48 -5.24 37.02
N CYS A 433 6.80 -4.84 35.79
CA CYS A 433 8.02 -4.10 35.45
C CYS A 433 7.75 -3.35 34.14
N GLU A 434 7.96 -2.03 34.09
CA GLU A 434 7.91 -1.25 32.84
C GLU A 434 9.03 -1.72 31.91
N GLN A 435 8.76 -2.75 31.11
CA GLN A 435 9.68 -3.24 30.09
C GLN A 435 9.42 -2.50 28.79
N LYS A 436 10.44 -1.80 28.29
CA LYS A 436 10.53 -1.31 26.91
C LYS A 436 10.23 -2.48 25.96
N VAL A 437 9.11 -2.45 25.26
CA VAL A 437 8.72 -3.52 24.33
C VAL A 437 9.45 -3.28 23.00
N LEU A 438 10.57 -3.97 22.80
CA LEU A 438 11.28 -4.00 21.53
C LEU A 438 10.48 -4.78 20.47
N PRO A 439 10.62 -4.46 19.18
CA PRO A 439 10.00 -5.26 18.12
C PRO A 439 10.52 -6.70 18.12
N VAL A 440 9.66 -7.66 17.78
CA VAL A 440 10.03 -9.08 17.65
C VAL A 440 10.95 -9.24 16.43
N PHE A 441 11.88 -10.20 16.47
CA PHE A 441 12.69 -10.54 15.32
C PHE A 441 11.84 -11.00 14.13
N PRO A 442 12.30 -10.75 12.90
CA PRO A 442 13.64 -10.33 12.52
C PRO A 442 13.77 -8.81 12.29
N TRP A 443 14.96 -8.25 12.56
CA TRP A 443 15.22 -6.81 12.45
C TRP A 443 15.90 -6.46 11.13
N PHE A 444 15.14 -5.86 10.22
CA PHE A 444 15.62 -5.41 8.93
C PHE A 444 15.23 -3.95 8.65
N ALA A 445 16.05 -3.25 7.89
CA ALA A 445 15.67 -2.01 7.23
C ALA A 445 16.22 -1.96 5.81
N ILE A 446 15.54 -1.23 4.93
CA ILE A 446 15.82 -1.21 3.50
C ILE A 446 15.94 0.22 2.96
N ASP A 447 17.03 0.52 2.26
CA ASP A 447 17.18 1.73 1.44
C ASP A 447 16.98 1.37 -0.03
N ILE A 448 15.90 1.85 -0.63
CA ILE A 448 15.55 1.58 -2.02
C ILE A 448 15.94 2.80 -2.86
N GLY A 449 17.21 2.84 -3.27
CA GLY A 449 17.73 3.87 -4.17
C GLY A 449 17.26 3.70 -5.62
N GLY A 450 17.58 4.66 -6.48
CA GLY A 450 17.21 4.61 -7.90
C GLY A 450 17.84 3.45 -8.69
N THR A 451 19.06 3.05 -8.32
CA THR A 451 19.83 1.99 -9.01
C THR A 451 20.02 0.73 -8.17
N LEU A 452 20.27 0.89 -6.87
CA LEU A 452 20.54 -0.21 -5.95
C LEU A 452 19.64 -0.13 -4.72
N VAL A 453 19.20 -1.30 -4.29
CA VAL A 453 18.58 -1.55 -2.99
C VAL A 453 19.65 -2.01 -2.02
N LYS A 454 19.60 -1.51 -0.80
CA LYS A 454 20.47 -1.91 0.31
C LYS A 454 19.62 -2.35 1.47
N LEU A 455 19.85 -3.56 1.95
CA LEU A 455 19.16 -4.19 3.05
C LEU A 455 20.18 -4.40 4.16
N VAL A 456 19.83 -3.99 5.38
CA VAL A 456 20.61 -4.26 6.58
C VAL A 456 19.82 -5.22 7.46
N TYR A 457 20.51 -6.22 7.99
CA TYR A 457 19.93 -7.25 8.84
C TYR A 457 20.70 -7.38 10.15
N PHE A 458 20.00 -7.32 11.27
CA PHE A 458 20.58 -7.65 12.57
C PHE A 458 20.27 -9.09 12.97
N GLU A 459 21.33 -9.90 13.08
CA GLU A 459 21.28 -11.29 13.51
C GLU A 459 21.55 -11.40 15.03
N PRO A 460 20.58 -11.84 15.84
CA PRO A 460 20.79 -11.97 17.29
C PRO A 460 21.65 -13.18 17.66
N LEU A 461 22.65 -12.97 18.51
CA LEU A 461 23.53 -14.02 19.07
C LEU A 461 23.17 -14.42 20.50
N ASP A 462 22.13 -13.81 21.07
CA ASP A 462 21.73 -13.93 22.48
C ASP A 462 20.29 -14.41 22.66
N LEU A 463 19.78 -15.21 21.73
CA LEU A 463 18.45 -15.80 21.84
C LEU A 463 18.35 -16.77 23.02
N THR A 464 17.31 -16.61 23.83
CA THR A 464 16.99 -17.53 24.92
C THR A 464 16.39 -18.85 24.39
N PRO A 465 16.45 -19.96 25.15
CA PRO A 465 15.83 -21.22 24.73
C PRO A 465 14.32 -21.10 24.44
N ASP A 466 13.63 -20.20 25.13
CA ASP A 466 12.20 -19.94 24.92
C ASP A 466 11.97 -19.15 23.63
N GLU A 467 12.82 -18.15 23.34
CA GLU A 467 12.81 -17.45 22.05
C GLU A 467 13.12 -18.43 20.91
N ILE A 468 14.11 -19.31 21.04
CA ILE A 468 14.43 -20.34 20.02
C ILE A 468 13.25 -21.29 19.76
N ARG A 469 12.48 -21.66 20.80
CA ARG A 469 11.25 -22.46 20.61
C ARG A 469 10.10 -21.66 19.98
N THR A 470 10.08 -20.34 20.17
CA THR A 470 9.02 -19.44 19.68
C THR A 470 9.33 -18.89 18.29
N GLU A 471 10.62 -18.80 17.93
CA GLU A 471 11.11 -18.60 16.57
C GLU A 471 10.64 -19.80 15.74
N GLY A 472 9.49 -19.67 15.08
CA GLY A 472 8.98 -20.72 14.20
C GLY A 472 10.01 -21.13 13.15
N GLU A 473 9.85 -22.32 12.56
CA GLU A 473 10.79 -22.91 11.59
C GLU A 473 11.17 -21.94 10.45
N ILE A 474 10.25 -21.06 10.06
CA ILE A 474 10.45 -20.05 9.00
C ILE A 474 11.53 -19.03 9.39
N LEU A 475 11.55 -18.54 10.64
CA LEU A 475 12.53 -17.55 11.09
C LEU A 475 13.95 -18.15 11.15
N MET A 476 14.07 -19.39 11.63
CA MET A 476 15.32 -20.17 11.59
C MET A 476 15.80 -20.37 10.15
N ASN A 477 14.90 -20.71 9.22
CA ASN A 477 15.23 -20.92 7.81
C ASN A 477 15.74 -19.65 7.13
N ILE A 478 15.26 -18.48 7.50
CA ILE A 478 15.66 -17.21 6.89
C ILE A 478 16.93 -16.67 7.49
N ARG A 479 17.08 -16.79 8.81
CA ARG A 479 18.37 -16.59 9.44
C ARG A 479 19.41 -17.46 8.75
N HIS A 480 19.15 -18.76 8.62
CA HIS A 480 20.04 -19.68 7.91
C HIS A 480 20.25 -19.29 6.44
N TYR A 481 19.19 -18.90 5.72
CA TYR A 481 19.27 -18.48 4.32
C TYR A 481 20.15 -17.25 4.15
N LEU A 482 20.02 -16.25 5.02
CA LEU A 482 20.79 -15.01 4.95
C LEU A 482 22.23 -15.21 5.40
N THR A 483 22.49 -16.04 6.41
CA THR A 483 23.84 -16.23 6.96
C THR A 483 24.65 -17.31 6.24
N SER A 484 23.99 -18.29 5.61
CA SER A 484 24.66 -19.41 4.93
C SER A 484 24.88 -19.17 3.44
N ASN A 485 24.32 -18.10 2.88
CA ASN A 485 24.51 -17.72 1.47
C ASN A 485 25.19 -16.36 1.35
N ARG A 486 26.12 -16.26 0.39
CA ARG A 486 26.74 -15.00 -0.03
C ARG A 486 26.04 -14.34 -1.21
N ALA A 487 25.38 -15.16 -2.05
CA ALA A 487 24.64 -14.70 -3.21
C ALA A 487 23.17 -15.12 -3.09
N TYR A 488 22.26 -14.21 -3.42
CA TYR A 488 20.82 -14.41 -3.38
C TYR A 488 20.26 -14.27 -4.79
N GLY A 489 19.88 -15.39 -5.40
CA GLY A 489 19.54 -15.43 -6.81
C GLY A 489 20.76 -15.14 -7.69
N GLN A 490 20.57 -14.41 -8.79
CA GLN A 490 21.66 -14.05 -9.72
C GLN A 490 22.31 -12.70 -9.41
N ASP A 491 21.56 -11.78 -8.78
CA ASP A 491 21.94 -10.37 -8.69
C ASP A 491 22.03 -9.82 -7.25
N GLY A 492 21.66 -10.62 -6.24
CA GLY A 492 21.76 -10.24 -4.82
C GLY A 492 23.04 -10.71 -4.19
N PHE A 493 23.66 -9.87 -3.37
CA PHE A 493 24.97 -10.13 -2.76
C PHE A 493 25.01 -9.64 -1.31
N ARG A 494 25.57 -10.45 -0.41
CA ARG A 494 25.96 -10.05 0.94
C ARG A 494 27.43 -9.61 0.94
N ASP A 495 27.69 -8.39 1.39
CA ASP A 495 29.04 -7.85 1.49
C ASP A 495 29.68 -8.26 2.83
N ASP A 496 30.09 -9.54 2.94
CA ASP A 496 30.67 -10.14 4.16
C ASP A 496 31.85 -9.35 4.75
N ALA A 497 32.61 -8.65 3.92
CA ALA A 497 33.74 -7.83 4.36
C ALA A 497 33.33 -6.63 5.22
N LEU A 498 32.05 -6.26 5.16
CA LEU A 498 31.46 -5.17 5.94
C LEU A 498 30.71 -5.67 7.19
N GLU A 499 30.67 -6.98 7.45
CA GLU A 499 29.93 -7.50 8.61
C GLU A 499 30.48 -6.92 9.93
N LEU A 500 29.59 -6.34 10.75
CA LEU A 500 29.93 -5.90 12.10
C LEU A 500 29.52 -6.97 13.10
N THR A 501 30.50 -7.66 13.68
CA THR A 501 30.26 -8.79 14.57
C THR A 501 30.13 -8.37 16.04
N ASN A 502 29.26 -9.05 16.79
CA ASN A 502 29.13 -8.91 18.24
C ASN A 502 28.86 -7.47 18.72
N ILE A 503 28.04 -6.73 17.99
CA ILE A 503 27.59 -5.37 18.34
C ILE A 503 26.41 -5.40 19.31
N GLN A 504 26.18 -4.29 19.99
CA GLN A 504 25.00 -4.09 20.83
C GLN A 504 24.01 -3.13 20.15
N LEU A 505 22.79 -3.59 19.92
CA LEU A 505 21.72 -2.83 19.26
C LEU A 505 20.40 -3.08 19.99
N GLY A 506 19.73 -2.02 20.44
CA GLY A 506 18.46 -2.13 21.17
C GLY A 506 18.55 -2.96 22.46
N GLY A 507 19.73 -3.08 23.08
CA GLY A 507 19.93 -3.95 24.26
C GLY A 507 20.16 -5.43 23.93
N ARG A 508 20.14 -5.83 22.65
CA ARG A 508 20.49 -7.19 22.17
C ARG A 508 21.92 -7.22 21.64
N ARG A 509 22.55 -8.39 21.69
CA ARG A 509 23.89 -8.67 21.16
C ARG A 509 23.79 -9.49 19.87
N GLY A 510 24.42 -9.02 18.79
CA GLY A 510 24.26 -9.65 17.48
C GLY A 510 25.27 -9.21 16.44
N ASN A 511 25.11 -9.69 15.21
CA ASN A 511 25.89 -9.29 14.04
C ASN A 511 25.03 -8.42 13.12
N LEU A 512 25.64 -7.42 12.47
CA LEU A 512 24.99 -6.60 11.46
C LEU A 512 25.50 -6.97 10.07
N HIS A 513 24.57 -7.42 9.21
CA HIS A 513 24.84 -7.88 7.85
C HIS A 513 24.38 -6.85 6.83
N PHE A 514 25.12 -6.74 5.73
CA PHE A 514 24.92 -5.76 4.67
C PHE A 514 24.68 -6.47 3.33
N ILE A 515 23.51 -6.24 2.74
CA ILE A 515 23.02 -6.96 1.56
C ILE A 515 22.57 -5.95 0.50
N ARG A 516 22.87 -6.21 -0.78
CA ARG A 516 22.44 -5.35 -1.88
C ARG A 516 21.98 -6.12 -3.10
N PHE A 517 21.13 -5.48 -3.89
CA PHE A 517 20.71 -5.96 -5.21
C PHE A 517 20.22 -4.79 -6.09
N PRO A 518 20.14 -4.94 -7.43
CA PRO A 518 19.63 -3.89 -8.31
C PRO A 518 18.17 -3.53 -8.03
N THR A 519 17.83 -2.24 -8.01
CA THR A 519 16.44 -1.78 -7.79
C THR A 519 15.48 -2.32 -8.84
N ALA A 520 15.95 -2.58 -10.07
CA ALA A 520 15.17 -3.23 -11.12
C ALA A 520 14.68 -4.63 -10.74
N ARG A 521 15.32 -5.28 -9.76
CA ARG A 521 14.95 -6.58 -9.20
C ARG A 521 14.03 -6.48 -7.98
N MET A 522 13.58 -5.27 -7.58
CA MET A 522 12.59 -5.14 -6.51
C MET A 522 11.34 -5.99 -6.73
N PRO A 523 10.75 -6.09 -7.94
CA PRO A 523 9.64 -7.01 -8.17
C PRO A 523 10.02 -8.47 -7.86
N ASN A 524 11.19 -8.94 -8.33
CA ASN A 524 11.68 -10.28 -8.05
C ASN A 524 11.93 -10.51 -6.55
N PHE A 525 12.41 -9.50 -5.83
CA PHE A 525 12.61 -9.56 -4.39
C PHE A 525 11.28 -9.64 -3.64
N ILE A 526 10.27 -8.85 -4.04
CA ILE A 526 8.90 -8.94 -3.51
C ILE A 526 8.33 -10.35 -3.78
N ASP A 527 8.46 -10.87 -4.99
CA ASP A 527 8.04 -12.22 -5.33
C ASP A 527 8.78 -13.27 -4.47
N LEU A 528 10.08 -13.10 -4.25
CA LEU A 528 10.87 -13.96 -3.36
C LEU A 528 10.36 -13.90 -1.91
N CYS A 529 10.02 -12.72 -1.41
CA CYS A 529 9.44 -12.53 -0.08
C CYS A 529 8.10 -13.26 0.06
N ILE A 530 7.30 -13.32 -1.01
CA ILE A 530 6.03 -14.07 -1.04
C ILE A 530 6.33 -15.57 -1.09
N MET A 531 7.11 -16.02 -2.08
CA MET A 531 7.43 -17.44 -2.29
C MET A 531 8.08 -18.12 -1.08
N ARG A 532 8.85 -17.38 -0.29
CA ARG A 532 9.55 -17.90 0.90
C ARG A 532 8.84 -17.56 2.22
N ASN A 533 7.64 -16.98 2.17
CA ASN A 533 6.91 -16.49 3.35
C ASN A 533 7.76 -15.56 4.24
N LEU A 534 8.68 -14.78 3.65
CA LEU A 534 9.52 -13.84 4.42
C LEU A 534 8.68 -12.72 5.05
N HIS A 535 7.57 -12.38 4.38
CA HIS A 535 6.67 -11.30 4.77
C HIS A 535 5.78 -11.64 5.97
N THR A 536 5.66 -12.91 6.38
CA THR A 536 4.84 -13.32 7.53
C THR A 536 5.59 -13.19 8.87
N LEU A 537 6.86 -12.78 8.85
CA LEU A 537 7.76 -12.86 10.00
C LEU A 537 7.96 -11.54 10.70
N THR A 538 7.77 -10.45 9.96
CA THR A 538 7.70 -9.12 10.53
C THR A 538 6.41 -8.51 10.06
N PHE A 539 5.71 -7.84 10.97
CA PHE A 539 4.55 -7.05 10.59
C PHE A 539 4.95 -5.66 10.09
N GLU A 540 6.19 -5.22 10.36
CA GLU A 540 6.68 -3.88 10.02
C GLU A 540 8.05 -3.91 9.36
N VAL A 541 8.23 -3.14 8.29
CA VAL A 541 9.54 -2.92 7.66
C VAL A 541 9.76 -1.42 7.51
N PHE A 542 10.94 -0.98 7.94
CA PHE A 542 11.38 0.39 7.80
C PHE A 542 12.13 0.55 6.49
N ALA A 543 11.70 1.52 5.69
CA ALA A 543 12.17 1.74 4.35
C ALA A 543 12.53 3.21 4.13
N THR A 544 13.63 3.46 3.46
CA THR A 544 14.08 4.81 3.07
C THR A 544 14.47 4.85 1.59
N GLY A 545 14.84 6.03 1.10
CA GLY A 545 15.12 6.29 -0.31
C GLY A 545 13.86 6.47 -1.16
N GLY A 546 14.01 7.05 -2.34
CA GLY A 546 12.87 7.32 -3.24
C GLY A 546 12.02 6.09 -3.61
N GLY A 547 12.63 4.90 -3.60
CA GLY A 547 11.92 3.65 -3.84
C GLY A 547 11.03 3.19 -2.68
N ALA A 548 11.24 3.66 -1.46
CA ALA A 548 10.31 3.41 -0.35
C ALA A 548 8.91 3.96 -0.66
N TYR A 549 8.81 5.06 -1.40
CA TYR A 549 7.54 5.59 -1.89
C TYR A 549 7.03 4.84 -3.12
N LYS A 550 7.93 4.55 -4.08
CA LYS A 550 7.57 3.89 -5.35
C LYS A 550 6.98 2.50 -5.15
N PHE A 551 7.58 1.71 -4.26
CA PHE A 551 7.21 0.31 -4.01
C PHE A 551 6.33 0.13 -2.78
N GLU A 552 5.84 1.22 -2.16
CA GLU A 552 4.94 1.15 -1.02
C GLU A 552 3.70 0.31 -1.33
N ASN A 553 3.07 0.54 -2.48
CA ASN A 553 1.91 -0.24 -2.90
C ASN A 553 2.23 -1.73 -3.06
N ASP A 554 3.40 -2.08 -3.58
CA ASP A 554 3.78 -3.48 -3.71
C ASP A 554 4.05 -4.10 -2.32
N ALA A 555 4.74 -3.39 -1.44
CA ALA A 555 5.02 -3.88 -0.08
C ALA A 555 3.74 -4.01 0.77
N VAL A 556 2.86 -3.01 0.75
CA VAL A 556 1.61 -3.02 1.52
C VAL A 556 0.61 -4.01 0.93
N ASN A 557 0.43 -4.03 -0.39
CA ASN A 557 -0.63 -4.83 -0.99
C ASN A 557 -0.23 -6.27 -1.28
N LYS A 558 1.02 -6.51 -1.70
CA LYS A 558 1.52 -7.86 -2.03
C LYS A 558 2.20 -8.54 -0.85
N LEU A 559 3.01 -7.82 -0.07
CA LEU A 559 3.67 -8.39 1.10
C LEU A 559 2.85 -8.26 2.38
N LYS A 560 1.76 -7.46 2.40
CA LYS A 560 0.94 -7.20 3.59
C LYS A 560 1.75 -6.68 4.79
N LEU A 561 2.87 -6.00 4.51
CA LEU A 561 3.75 -5.41 5.52
C LEU A 561 3.28 -3.99 5.88
N ARG A 562 3.35 -3.62 7.16
CA ARG A 562 3.31 -2.21 7.56
C ARG A 562 4.61 -1.54 7.10
N TRP A 563 4.49 -0.66 6.11
CA TRP A 563 5.62 -0.03 5.45
C TRP A 563 5.92 1.34 6.06
N CYS A 564 6.95 1.41 6.91
CA CYS A 564 7.33 2.60 7.66
C CYS A 564 8.38 3.39 6.87
N LYS A 565 8.01 4.53 6.29
CA LYS A 565 8.92 5.35 5.47
C LYS A 565 9.74 6.31 6.34
N CYS A 566 11.05 6.34 6.15
CA CYS A 566 11.96 7.34 6.72
C CYS A 566 12.51 8.25 5.62
N ASP A 567 12.92 9.48 5.96
CA ASP A 567 13.61 10.36 5.01
C ASP A 567 15.01 9.82 4.67
N GLU A 568 15.43 9.96 3.40
CA GLU A 568 16.70 9.42 2.89
C GLU A 568 17.92 10.09 3.49
N LEU A 569 17.88 11.42 3.62
CA LEU A 569 18.99 12.24 4.09
C LEU A 569 19.07 12.19 5.62
N ASP A 570 17.92 12.21 6.30
CA ASP A 570 17.88 12.01 7.75
C ASP A 570 18.45 10.64 8.13
N SER A 571 18.03 9.59 7.42
CA SER A 571 18.53 8.24 7.66
C SER A 571 20.03 8.13 7.35
N LEU A 572 20.52 8.83 6.31
CA LEU A 572 21.94 8.89 5.97
C LEU A 572 22.77 9.47 7.13
N ILE A 573 22.37 10.62 7.67
CA ILE A 573 23.08 11.28 8.77
C ILE A 573 23.03 10.45 10.06
N LYS A 574 21.85 9.93 10.42
CA LYS A 574 21.67 9.05 11.60
C LYS A 574 22.52 7.78 11.49
N GLY A 575 22.60 7.20 10.30
CA GLY A 575 23.39 6.01 10.01
C GLY A 575 24.89 6.29 10.09
N LEU A 576 25.36 7.40 9.51
CA LEU A 576 26.76 7.84 9.61
C LEU A 576 27.18 8.05 11.06
N SER A 577 26.40 8.81 11.83
CA SER A 577 26.63 9.02 13.27
C SER A 577 26.76 7.70 14.03
N TYR A 578 25.85 6.76 13.75
CA TYR A 578 25.80 5.47 14.43
C TYR A 578 26.98 4.56 14.08
N LEU A 579 27.26 4.37 12.78
CA LEU A 579 28.34 3.48 12.34
C LEU A 579 29.72 4.02 12.72
N SER A 580 29.96 5.33 12.64
CA SER A 580 31.25 5.90 13.06
C SER A 580 31.51 5.75 14.56
N LYS A 581 30.45 5.65 15.38
CA LYS A 581 30.58 5.33 16.83
C LYS A 581 30.83 3.84 17.06
N LEU A 582 30.21 2.98 16.25
CA LEU A 582 30.37 1.52 16.35
C LEU A 582 31.70 1.00 15.81
N ASN A 583 32.18 1.58 14.71
CA ASN A 583 33.39 1.19 14.01
C ASN A 583 34.40 2.35 14.04
N PRO A 584 35.42 2.30 14.92
CA PRO A 584 36.45 3.34 14.99
C PRO A 584 37.27 3.52 13.70
N ASN A 585 37.24 2.53 12.80
CA ASN A 585 37.91 2.55 11.51
C ASN A 585 36.98 2.94 10.35
N GLU A 586 35.77 3.44 10.64
CA GLU A 586 34.75 3.70 9.63
C GLU A 586 35.20 4.70 8.57
N CYS A 587 35.90 5.74 9.00
CA CYS A 587 36.32 6.83 8.13
C CYS A 587 37.81 6.70 7.82
N PHE A 588 38.20 6.97 6.58
CA PHE A 588 39.59 6.95 6.15
C PHE A 588 39.89 8.00 5.08
N TYR A 589 41.15 8.24 4.80
CA TYR A 589 41.60 9.09 3.69
C TYR A 589 42.84 8.49 3.02
N TYR A 590 43.13 8.94 1.81
CA TYR A 590 44.37 8.62 1.10
C TYR A 590 45.38 9.75 1.28
N GLU A 591 46.55 9.43 1.82
CA GLU A 591 47.72 10.29 1.78
C GLU A 591 48.44 10.07 0.43
N GLU A 592 48.90 11.14 -0.21
CA GLU A 592 49.53 11.09 -1.54
C GLU A 592 48.73 10.28 -2.59
N PRO A 593 47.47 10.65 -2.90
CA PRO A 593 46.56 9.85 -3.72
C PRO A 593 47.07 9.55 -5.15
N GLN A 594 48.11 10.26 -5.59
CA GLN A 594 48.78 10.15 -6.89
C GLN A 594 49.72 8.92 -7.00
N ASN A 595 50.13 8.32 -5.88
CA ASN A 595 51.08 7.21 -5.86
C ASN A 595 50.38 5.86 -6.12
N ASP A 596 50.53 5.31 -7.33
CA ASP A 596 49.90 4.05 -7.74
C ASP A 596 50.55 2.79 -7.11
N ALA A 597 51.78 2.88 -6.61
CA ALA A 597 52.53 1.71 -6.17
C ALA A 597 52.17 1.23 -4.75
N ASN A 598 51.66 2.14 -3.91
CA ASN A 598 51.20 1.81 -2.56
C ASN A 598 50.21 2.88 -2.06
N PRO A 599 48.89 2.61 -2.06
CA PRO A 599 47.92 3.58 -1.60
C PRO A 599 48.02 3.71 -0.07
N ASN A 600 48.60 4.82 0.40
CA ASN A 600 48.71 5.15 1.83
C ASN A 600 47.31 5.48 2.39
N LYS A 601 46.52 4.45 2.69
CA LYS A 601 45.20 4.55 3.33
C LYS A 601 45.38 4.73 4.84
N HIS A 602 44.85 5.80 5.40
CA HIS A 602 44.94 6.10 6.83
C HIS A 602 43.55 6.26 7.45
N THR A 603 43.35 5.65 8.62
CA THR A 603 42.14 5.85 9.41
C THR A 603 42.01 7.31 9.81
N PHE A 604 40.78 7.83 9.72
CA PHE A 604 40.41 9.17 10.13
C PHE A 604 39.46 9.08 11.33
N LYS A 605 39.84 9.70 12.45
CA LYS A 605 38.96 9.78 13.62
C LYS A 605 37.87 10.81 13.34
N PHE A 606 36.68 10.32 13.00
CA PHE A 606 35.53 11.15 12.70
C PHE A 606 34.75 11.51 13.97
N ASP A 607 34.26 12.75 13.99
CA ASP A 607 33.37 13.28 15.00
C ASP A 607 32.34 14.17 14.29
N ILE A 608 31.08 13.80 14.43
CA ILE A 608 29.95 14.40 13.72
C ILE A 608 29.67 15.84 14.18
N GLU A 609 30.09 16.21 15.39
CA GLU A 609 29.87 17.55 15.95
C GLU A 609 30.82 18.61 15.36
N ASN A 610 31.76 18.19 14.51
CA ASN A 610 32.64 19.11 13.80
C ASN A 610 32.13 19.32 12.37
N PRO A 611 31.83 20.55 11.92
CA PRO A 611 31.18 20.80 10.63
C PRO A 611 31.86 20.23 9.39
N PHE A 612 31.12 19.52 8.55
CA PHE A 612 31.67 18.88 7.35
C PHE A 612 30.69 18.96 6.16
N LEU A 613 31.22 18.73 4.97
CA LEU A 613 30.42 18.56 3.77
C LEU A 613 30.19 17.07 3.54
N LEU A 614 28.94 16.64 3.41
CA LEU A 614 28.61 15.27 3.01
C LEU A 614 28.18 15.25 1.55
N VAL A 615 28.91 14.51 0.72
CA VAL A 615 28.66 14.34 -0.71
C VAL A 615 28.19 12.90 -0.95
N ASN A 616 26.88 12.71 -1.02
CA ASN A 616 26.27 11.40 -1.24
C ASN A 616 26.15 11.12 -2.75
N ILE A 617 26.97 10.20 -3.27
CA ILE A 617 27.06 9.85 -4.69
C ILE A 617 26.22 8.59 -4.97
N GLY A 618 24.94 8.81 -5.26
CA GLY A 618 24.00 7.78 -5.71
C GLY A 618 23.78 7.80 -7.23
N SER A 619 22.54 7.56 -7.66
CA SER A 619 22.15 7.71 -9.08
C SER A 619 22.36 9.17 -9.55
N GLY A 620 21.94 10.13 -8.72
CA GLY A 620 22.38 11.52 -8.74
C GLY A 620 23.17 11.84 -7.47
N ILE A 621 23.39 13.13 -7.19
CA ILE A 621 24.22 13.56 -6.06
C ILE A 621 23.48 14.59 -5.20
N SER A 622 23.53 14.39 -3.89
CA SER A 622 23.12 15.38 -2.90
C SER A 622 24.33 15.81 -2.08
N ILE A 623 24.47 17.13 -1.89
CA ILE A 623 25.56 17.74 -1.12
C ILE A 623 24.95 18.46 0.08
N LEU A 624 25.40 18.08 1.28
CA LEU A 624 24.88 18.59 2.54
C LEU A 624 25.97 19.32 3.32
N HIS A 625 25.60 20.45 3.94
CA HIS A 625 26.35 21.03 5.04
C HIS A 625 25.85 20.40 6.32
N VAL A 626 26.73 19.76 7.10
CA VAL A 626 26.37 19.09 8.35
C VAL A 626 27.12 19.75 9.48
N GLU A 627 26.40 20.33 10.44
CA GLU A 627 26.96 20.93 11.66
C GLU A 627 26.86 19.99 12.86
N SER A 628 25.78 19.20 12.93
CA SER A 628 25.59 18.13 13.91
C SER A 628 24.64 17.06 13.37
N GLU A 629 24.39 16.00 14.15
CA GLU A 629 23.42 14.95 13.79
C GLU A 629 22.00 15.50 13.52
N THR A 630 21.60 16.58 14.19
CA THR A 630 20.26 17.17 14.12
C THR A 630 20.21 18.51 13.37
N ASN A 631 21.37 19.08 13.02
CA ASN A 631 21.47 20.35 12.31
C ASN A 631 22.31 20.18 11.04
N TYR A 632 21.62 20.10 9.92
CA TYR A 632 22.21 20.02 8.60
C TYR A 632 21.24 20.56 7.56
N ARG A 633 21.77 20.89 6.38
CA ARG A 633 20.96 21.30 5.24
C ARG A 633 21.54 20.79 3.94
N ARG A 634 20.67 20.44 3.01
CA ARG A 634 21.06 20.18 1.63
C ARG A 634 21.38 21.50 0.94
N ILE A 635 22.66 21.73 0.62
CA ILE A 635 23.14 22.94 -0.05
C ILE A 635 22.72 22.90 -1.52
N THR A 636 23.03 21.79 -2.19
CA THR A 636 22.82 21.63 -3.63
C THR A 636 22.90 20.15 -4.03
N GLY A 637 22.88 19.89 -5.34
CA GLY A 637 23.16 18.59 -5.92
C GLY A 637 23.42 18.67 -7.42
N THR A 638 23.77 17.55 -8.03
CA THR A 638 23.93 17.42 -9.48
C THR A 638 23.28 16.13 -9.97
N SER A 639 22.71 16.15 -11.16
CA SER A 639 22.21 14.95 -11.84
C SER A 639 23.33 14.10 -12.45
N ILE A 640 24.55 14.64 -12.56
CA ILE A 640 25.73 13.95 -13.07
C ILE A 640 26.36 13.11 -11.95
N GLY A 641 25.73 11.98 -11.62
CA GLY A 641 26.19 11.02 -10.62
C GLY A 641 26.49 9.63 -11.19
N GLY A 642 26.41 8.61 -10.33
CA GLY A 642 26.69 7.22 -10.71
C GLY A 642 25.74 6.67 -11.76
N GLY A 643 24.49 7.17 -11.81
CA GLY A 643 23.54 6.82 -12.87
C GLY A 643 23.94 7.35 -14.24
N THR A 644 24.54 8.54 -14.29
CA THR A 644 25.08 9.12 -15.53
C THR A 644 26.31 8.33 -15.99
N PHE A 645 27.22 7.98 -15.07
CA PHE A 645 28.37 7.12 -15.38
C PHE A 645 27.91 5.78 -15.98
N LEU A 646 27.05 5.05 -15.28
CA LEU A 646 26.60 3.72 -15.72
C LEU A 646 25.84 3.82 -17.05
N GLY A 647 24.91 4.78 -17.18
CA GLY A 647 24.12 4.95 -18.40
C GLY A 647 24.99 5.25 -19.63
N LEU A 648 25.96 6.16 -19.51
CA LEU A 648 26.87 6.48 -20.60
C LEU A 648 27.81 5.30 -20.92
N CYS A 649 28.33 4.60 -19.91
CA CYS A 649 29.14 3.40 -20.13
C CYS A 649 28.35 2.32 -20.87
N CYS A 650 27.08 2.07 -20.52
CA CYS A 650 26.23 1.13 -21.25
C CYS A 650 26.07 1.54 -22.72
N LEU A 651 25.82 2.83 -22.99
CA LEU A 651 25.65 3.34 -24.36
C LEU A 651 26.94 3.26 -25.18
N LEU A 652 28.08 3.62 -24.59
CA LEU A 652 29.35 3.78 -25.30
C LEU A 652 30.14 2.48 -25.42
N THR A 653 29.96 1.54 -24.49
CA THR A 653 30.77 0.33 -24.40
C THR A 653 29.97 -0.96 -24.56
N GLY A 654 28.66 -0.91 -24.29
CA GLY A 654 27.79 -2.08 -24.24
C GLY A 654 27.93 -2.90 -22.95
N CYS A 655 28.63 -2.41 -21.93
CA CYS A 655 28.60 -3.03 -20.61
C CYS A 655 27.18 -3.05 -20.03
N SER A 656 26.92 -3.99 -19.13
CA SER A 656 25.58 -4.24 -18.59
C SER A 656 25.49 -4.07 -17.07
N SER A 657 26.63 -3.92 -16.39
CA SER A 657 26.70 -3.79 -14.94
C SER A 657 27.73 -2.74 -14.52
N TYR A 658 27.55 -2.22 -13.29
CA TYR A 658 28.49 -1.28 -12.70
C TYR A 658 29.89 -1.89 -12.53
N ASP A 659 29.98 -3.14 -12.06
CA ASP A 659 31.27 -3.79 -11.82
C ASP A 659 32.03 -4.04 -13.14
N GLU A 660 31.31 -4.36 -14.23
CA GLU A 660 31.88 -4.43 -15.59
C GLU A 660 32.36 -3.06 -16.08
N ALA A 661 31.58 -2.00 -15.85
CA ALA A 661 31.96 -0.64 -16.22
C ALA A 661 33.23 -0.16 -15.48
N ILE A 662 33.34 -0.46 -14.18
CA ILE A 662 34.55 -0.15 -13.39
C ILE A 662 35.75 -0.96 -13.85
N LYS A 663 35.56 -2.24 -14.18
CA LYS A 663 36.64 -3.07 -14.74
C LYS A 663 37.17 -2.48 -16.04
N LEU A 664 36.28 -2.13 -16.97
CA LEU A 664 36.64 -1.46 -18.23
C LEU A 664 37.38 -0.14 -17.96
N ALA A 665 36.88 0.68 -17.03
CA ALA A 665 37.52 1.95 -16.68
C ALA A 665 38.91 1.77 -16.04
N THR A 666 39.14 0.68 -15.32
CA THR A 666 40.45 0.38 -14.72
C THR A 666 41.49 0.02 -15.78
N GLU A 667 41.07 -0.63 -16.86
CA GLU A 667 41.94 -1.04 -17.98
C GLU A 667 42.13 0.07 -19.04
N GLY A 668 41.34 1.13 -18.98
CA GLY A 668 41.33 2.20 -19.97
C GLY A 668 42.27 3.36 -19.69
N ASP A 669 42.49 4.18 -20.72
CA ASP A 669 43.22 5.44 -20.64
C ASP A 669 42.35 6.59 -21.16
N SER A 670 41.92 7.48 -20.25
CA SER A 670 41.05 8.61 -20.61
C SER A 670 41.74 9.62 -21.53
N THR A 671 43.08 9.68 -21.54
CA THR A 671 43.81 10.69 -22.33
C THR A 671 43.74 10.46 -23.84
N LYS A 672 43.28 9.28 -24.28
CA LYS A 672 42.97 8.98 -25.68
C LYS A 672 41.63 9.54 -26.13
N VAL A 673 40.76 9.90 -25.18
CA VAL A 673 39.38 10.35 -25.40
C VAL A 673 39.22 11.84 -25.04
N ASP A 674 39.81 12.24 -23.92
CA ASP A 674 39.79 13.60 -23.40
C ASP A 674 40.88 14.46 -24.03
N LYS A 675 40.57 15.74 -24.25
CA LYS A 675 41.57 16.73 -24.68
C LYS A 675 42.16 17.43 -23.46
N LEU A 676 43.48 17.39 -23.34
CA LEU A 676 44.23 17.93 -22.21
C LEU A 676 44.71 19.36 -22.47
N VAL A 677 45.16 20.07 -21.44
CA VAL A 677 45.72 21.43 -21.56
C VAL A 677 46.91 21.45 -22.53
N ARG A 678 47.81 20.46 -22.46
CA ARG A 678 48.97 20.37 -23.38
C ARG A 678 48.57 20.21 -24.83
N ASP A 679 47.39 19.66 -25.11
CA ASP A 679 46.91 19.45 -26.46
C ASP A 679 46.39 20.74 -27.11
N ILE A 680 46.15 21.77 -26.30
CA ILE A 680 45.73 23.11 -26.74
C ILE A 680 46.92 24.07 -26.69
N TYR A 681 47.73 24.01 -25.62
CA TYR A 681 48.79 24.98 -25.35
C TYR A 681 50.21 24.49 -25.67
N GLY A 682 50.40 23.21 -26.01
CA GLY A 682 51.73 22.61 -26.24
C GLY A 682 52.54 22.32 -24.98
N GLY A 683 51.96 22.55 -23.79
CA GLY A 683 52.59 22.41 -22.48
C GLY A 683 51.63 22.84 -21.36
N ASP A 684 52.17 23.41 -20.29
CA ASP A 684 51.36 23.99 -19.20
C ASP A 684 50.74 25.33 -19.62
N TYR A 685 49.59 25.68 -19.05
CA TYR A 685 49.07 27.05 -19.13
C TYR A 685 49.51 27.85 -17.90
N GLU A 686 50.73 28.38 -17.98
CA GLU A 686 51.45 28.99 -16.86
C GLU A 686 50.72 30.15 -16.18
N ARG A 687 50.03 31.02 -16.95
CA ARG A 687 49.38 32.23 -16.42
C ARG A 687 48.40 31.94 -15.29
N PHE A 688 47.68 30.82 -15.36
CA PHE A 688 46.70 30.42 -14.35
C PHE A 688 47.13 29.15 -13.59
N GLY A 689 48.37 28.69 -13.81
CA GLY A 689 48.92 27.51 -13.15
C GLY A 689 48.16 26.23 -13.45
N LEU A 690 47.72 26.02 -14.69
CA LEU A 690 47.07 24.77 -15.11
C LEU A 690 48.09 23.85 -15.79
N PRO A 691 48.46 22.71 -15.19
CA PRO A 691 49.40 21.76 -15.76
C PRO A 691 48.88 21.14 -17.05
N GLY A 692 49.79 20.79 -17.96
CA GLY A 692 49.50 20.24 -19.27
C GLY A 692 48.79 18.89 -19.24
N HIS A 693 48.87 18.16 -18.12
CA HIS A 693 48.19 16.87 -17.94
C HIS A 693 46.73 16.97 -17.48
N ILE A 694 46.26 18.17 -17.11
CA ILE A 694 44.86 18.38 -16.72
C ILE A 694 43.93 18.29 -17.93
N VAL A 695 42.75 17.70 -17.74
CA VAL A 695 41.69 17.66 -18.75
C VAL A 695 41.18 19.08 -19.00
N ALA A 696 41.30 19.55 -20.24
CA ALA A 696 40.74 20.83 -20.67
C ALA A 696 39.32 20.66 -21.22
N SER A 697 39.05 19.55 -21.92
CA SER A 697 37.74 19.21 -22.46
C SER A 697 37.51 17.70 -22.46
N SER A 698 36.62 17.25 -21.58
CA SER A 698 36.13 15.88 -21.52
C SER A 698 35.53 15.43 -22.85
N PHE A 699 35.91 14.24 -23.33
CA PHE A 699 35.56 13.71 -24.65
C PHE A 699 35.98 14.60 -25.83
N GLY A 700 36.87 15.57 -25.61
CA GLY A 700 37.22 16.61 -26.59
C GLY A 700 37.94 16.12 -27.85
N TYR A 701 38.42 14.87 -27.88
CA TYR A 701 38.92 14.24 -29.10
C TYR A 701 37.86 13.50 -29.91
N MET A 702 36.70 13.20 -29.33
CA MET A 702 35.65 12.41 -30.00
C MET A 702 34.96 13.18 -31.13
N ASN A 703 35.27 14.45 -31.34
CA ASN A 703 34.85 15.16 -32.56
C ASN A 703 35.67 14.75 -33.80
N LEU A 704 36.87 14.19 -33.63
CA LEU A 704 37.75 13.75 -34.73
C LEU A 704 37.47 12.29 -35.12
N PRO A 705 37.17 11.98 -36.40
CA PRO A 705 36.88 10.61 -36.85
C PRO A 705 37.98 9.61 -36.53
N GLU A 706 39.24 9.93 -36.84
CA GLU A 706 40.39 9.04 -36.62
C GLU A 706 40.58 8.68 -35.13
N ARG A 707 40.36 9.65 -34.23
CA ARG A 707 40.44 9.42 -32.78
C ARG A 707 39.29 8.55 -32.28
N ARG A 708 38.08 8.72 -32.84
CA ARG A 708 36.95 7.86 -32.50
C ARG A 708 37.19 6.41 -32.90
N GLU A 709 37.80 6.17 -34.06
CA GLU A 709 38.12 4.82 -34.54
C GLU A 709 39.20 4.12 -33.70
N GLN A 710 40.12 4.89 -33.11
CA GLN A 710 41.20 4.37 -32.27
C GLN A 710 40.77 4.14 -30.80
N ALA A 711 39.73 4.84 -30.33
CA ALA A 711 39.31 4.76 -28.94
C ALA A 711 38.74 3.37 -28.62
N THR A 712 39.26 2.73 -27.58
CA THR A 712 38.73 1.45 -27.10
C THR A 712 37.54 1.66 -26.16
N LYS A 713 36.76 0.60 -25.95
CA LYS A 713 35.68 0.60 -24.95
C LYS A 713 36.18 0.93 -23.55
N SER A 714 37.34 0.39 -23.17
CA SER A 714 37.98 0.66 -21.88
C SER A 714 38.36 2.14 -21.76
N ASP A 715 38.92 2.74 -22.81
CA ASP A 715 39.27 4.18 -22.83
C ASP A 715 38.01 5.05 -22.66
N LEU A 716 36.90 4.72 -23.34
CA LEU A 716 35.62 5.41 -23.20
C LEU A 716 35.02 5.27 -21.79
N ALA A 717 35.10 4.08 -21.19
CA ALA A 717 34.66 3.86 -19.80
C ALA A 717 35.50 4.70 -18.81
N ARG A 718 36.82 4.73 -18.99
CA ARG A 718 37.74 5.52 -18.16
C ARG A 718 37.48 7.03 -18.31
N ALA A 719 37.28 7.53 -19.52
CA ALA A 719 36.93 8.93 -19.76
C ALA A 719 35.58 9.32 -19.16
N THR A 720 34.59 8.43 -19.23
CA THR A 720 33.29 8.62 -18.58
C THR A 720 33.46 8.75 -17.07
N LEU A 721 34.23 7.84 -16.46
CA LEU A 721 34.51 7.84 -15.02
C LEU A 721 35.19 9.14 -14.59
N VAL A 722 36.28 9.51 -15.26
CA VAL A 722 37.07 10.72 -14.97
C VAL A 722 36.22 11.98 -15.12
N THR A 723 35.39 12.05 -16.16
CA THR A 723 34.51 13.21 -16.40
C THR A 723 33.49 13.39 -15.28
N VAL A 724 32.83 12.31 -14.87
CA VAL A 724 31.87 12.34 -13.76
C VAL A 724 32.60 12.76 -12.47
N LEU A 725 33.71 12.11 -12.13
CA LEU A 725 34.46 12.40 -10.90
C LEU A 725 35.02 13.82 -10.83
N ASN A 726 35.57 14.33 -11.93
CA ASN A 726 36.07 15.71 -11.98
C ASN A 726 34.94 16.72 -11.79
N ASN A 727 33.75 16.45 -12.33
CA ASN A 727 32.57 17.28 -12.10
C ASN A 727 32.16 17.26 -10.62
N ILE A 728 32.11 16.08 -10.01
CA ILE A 728 31.80 15.89 -8.59
C ILE A 728 32.81 16.64 -7.73
N GLY A 729 34.10 16.40 -7.92
CA GLY A 729 35.17 17.07 -7.20
C GLY A 729 35.08 18.59 -7.34
N SER A 730 34.89 19.11 -8.55
CA SER A 730 34.79 20.56 -8.77
C SER A 730 33.62 21.19 -8.00
N ILE A 731 32.43 20.57 -8.04
CA ILE A 731 31.25 21.08 -7.32
C ILE A 731 31.47 20.98 -5.80
N SER A 732 31.97 19.85 -5.31
CA SER A 732 32.27 19.65 -3.88
C SER A 732 33.27 20.68 -3.37
N MET A 733 34.30 21.00 -4.16
CA MET A 733 35.29 22.02 -3.80
C MET A 733 34.65 23.41 -3.72
N MET A 734 33.84 23.80 -4.70
CA MET A 734 33.12 25.09 -4.66
C MET A 734 32.19 25.19 -3.44
N CYS A 735 31.49 24.10 -3.10
CA CYS A 735 30.64 24.04 -1.91
C CYS A 735 31.46 24.14 -0.63
N ALA A 736 32.56 23.39 -0.50
CA ALA A 736 33.43 23.43 0.68
C ALA A 736 34.04 24.82 0.90
N GLN A 737 34.45 25.51 -0.17
CA GLN A 737 34.91 26.91 -0.10
C GLN A 737 33.80 27.87 0.34
N THR A 738 32.59 27.71 -0.21
CA THR A 738 31.45 28.60 0.08
C THR A 738 30.98 28.45 1.51
N GLU A 739 30.95 27.20 2.01
CA GLU A 739 30.53 26.87 3.37
C GLU A 739 31.67 26.97 4.39
N ASN A 740 32.90 27.30 3.94
CA ASN A 740 34.10 27.42 4.78
C ASN A 740 34.39 26.15 5.59
N VAL A 741 34.36 25.01 4.91
CA VAL A 741 34.59 23.68 5.47
C VAL A 741 35.84 23.06 4.85
N ASP A 742 36.68 22.45 5.69
CA ASP A 742 37.95 21.83 5.30
C ASP A 742 37.87 20.29 5.12
N ARG A 743 36.71 19.70 5.40
CA ARG A 743 36.47 18.26 5.37
C ARG A 743 35.28 17.91 4.49
N VAL A 744 35.53 17.10 3.48
CA VAL A 744 34.51 16.61 2.55
C VAL A 744 34.44 15.10 2.66
N LEU A 745 33.34 14.60 3.21
CA LEU A 745 33.03 13.18 3.28
C LEU A 745 32.31 12.78 1.99
N PHE A 746 32.86 11.80 1.29
CA PHE A 746 32.21 11.17 0.14
C PHE A 746 31.58 9.84 0.56
N SER A 747 30.33 9.67 0.18
CA SER A 747 29.51 8.50 0.49
C SER A 747 28.76 8.04 -0.76
N GLY A 748 28.02 6.94 -0.66
CA GLY A 748 27.17 6.40 -1.72
C GLY A 748 27.81 5.24 -2.49
N SER A 749 26.97 4.33 -2.99
CA SER A 749 27.41 3.08 -3.60
C SER A 749 28.21 3.22 -4.90
N PHE A 750 28.32 4.42 -5.46
CA PHE A 750 29.21 4.69 -6.59
C PHE A 750 30.69 4.57 -6.23
N LEU A 751 31.06 4.64 -4.95
CA LEU A 751 32.45 4.46 -4.53
C LEU A 751 32.79 3.01 -4.18
N ARG A 752 31.77 2.13 -4.16
CA ARG A 752 31.92 0.70 -3.82
C ARG A 752 33.02 0.07 -4.66
N ILE A 753 33.97 -0.57 -3.98
CA ILE A 753 35.08 -1.34 -4.56
C ILE A 753 35.84 -0.56 -5.65
N ASN A 754 35.93 0.75 -5.49
CA ASN A 754 36.39 1.67 -6.53
C ASN A 754 37.44 2.65 -5.98
N ASP A 755 38.55 2.10 -5.50
CA ASP A 755 39.73 2.84 -5.02
C ASP A 755 40.22 3.86 -6.02
N LEU A 756 40.14 3.54 -7.31
CA LEU A 756 40.46 4.47 -8.39
C LEU A 756 39.68 5.78 -8.26
N SER A 757 38.37 5.69 -8.05
CA SER A 757 37.49 6.86 -7.95
C SER A 757 37.74 7.65 -6.68
N MET A 758 37.93 6.96 -5.56
CA MET A 758 38.27 7.59 -4.29
C MET A 758 39.60 8.36 -4.41
N ARG A 759 40.62 7.76 -5.04
CA ARG A 759 41.92 8.42 -5.25
C ARG A 759 41.83 9.62 -6.18
N ILE A 760 41.03 9.55 -7.25
CA ILE A 760 40.78 10.71 -8.13
C ILE A 760 40.11 11.86 -7.35
N LEU A 761 39.11 11.56 -6.51
CA LEU A 761 38.46 12.58 -5.67
C LEU A 761 39.41 13.15 -4.62
N ALA A 762 40.21 12.30 -3.97
CA ALA A 762 41.22 12.71 -3.01
C ALA A 762 42.25 13.64 -3.64
N TYR A 763 42.76 13.27 -4.82
CA TYR A 763 43.67 14.10 -5.58
C TYR A 763 43.01 15.43 -5.98
N ALA A 764 41.77 15.41 -6.47
CA ALA A 764 41.07 16.64 -6.84
C ALA A 764 40.91 17.58 -5.63
N MET A 765 40.50 17.07 -4.47
CA MET A 765 40.37 17.89 -3.25
C MET A 765 41.72 18.47 -2.83
N ASP A 766 42.76 17.65 -2.75
CA ASP A 766 44.10 18.09 -2.34
C ASP A 766 44.68 19.12 -3.31
N TYR A 767 44.65 18.82 -4.61
CA TYR A 767 45.23 19.65 -5.66
C TYR A 767 44.56 21.01 -5.78
N TRP A 768 43.23 21.04 -5.95
CA TRP A 768 42.49 22.29 -6.19
C TRP A 768 42.40 23.16 -4.92
N SER A 769 42.47 22.55 -3.73
CA SER A 769 42.50 23.29 -2.47
C SER A 769 43.90 23.69 -2.00
N ARG A 770 44.96 23.18 -2.64
CA ARG A 770 46.36 23.25 -2.18
C ARG A 770 46.53 22.67 -0.77
N GLY A 771 45.98 21.49 -0.55
CA GLY A 771 46.03 20.74 0.71
C GLY A 771 45.14 21.27 1.83
N LYS A 772 44.26 22.24 1.56
CA LYS A 772 43.37 22.82 2.58
C LYS A 772 42.11 21.99 2.82
N VAL A 773 41.65 21.24 1.83
CA VAL A 773 40.44 20.42 1.91
C VAL A 773 40.82 18.97 1.83
N LYS A 774 40.39 18.19 2.82
CA LYS A 774 40.63 16.75 2.90
C LYS A 774 39.40 15.98 2.43
N ALA A 775 39.61 15.05 1.49
CA ALA A 775 38.63 14.04 1.13
C ALA A 775 38.65 12.91 2.15
N ILE A 776 37.49 12.56 2.69
CA ILE A 776 37.29 11.47 3.64
C ILE A 776 36.30 10.49 3.02
N PHE A 777 36.61 9.21 3.14
CA PHE A 777 35.83 8.09 2.62
C PHE A 777 35.37 7.19 3.76
N LEU A 778 34.47 6.26 3.44
CA LEU A 778 33.69 5.51 4.42
C LEU A 778 33.68 4.03 4.04
N GLU A 779 33.99 3.13 4.98
CA GLU A 779 33.98 1.69 4.70
C GLU A 779 32.57 1.20 4.31
N HIS A 780 31.51 1.74 4.95
CA HIS A 780 30.12 1.38 4.68
C HIS A 780 29.39 2.41 3.79
N GLU A 781 30.10 3.08 2.89
CA GLU A 781 29.61 4.15 1.99
C GLU A 781 28.24 3.91 1.34
N GLY A 782 27.87 2.67 1.05
CA GLY A 782 26.57 2.35 0.44
C GLY A 782 25.39 2.20 1.41
N TYR A 783 25.62 2.04 2.72
CA TYR A 783 24.65 1.41 3.62
C TYR A 783 24.11 2.31 4.74
N PHE A 784 24.66 3.51 4.91
CA PHE A 784 24.30 4.41 6.00
C PHE A 784 22.80 4.69 6.10
N SER A 785 22.11 4.99 4.99
CA SER A 785 20.66 5.24 5.01
C SER A 785 19.88 4.03 5.52
N ALA A 786 20.23 2.81 5.10
CA ALA A 786 19.57 1.61 5.62
C ALA A 786 19.86 1.41 7.12
N VAL A 787 21.09 1.69 7.59
CA VAL A 787 21.43 1.60 9.02
C VAL A 787 20.72 2.65 9.86
N GLY A 788 20.64 3.90 9.41
CA GLY A 788 19.92 4.95 10.14
C GLY A 788 18.43 4.64 10.23
N CYS A 789 17.85 4.09 9.17
CA CYS A 789 16.48 3.60 9.14
C CYS A 789 16.25 2.44 10.14
N LEU A 790 17.19 1.49 10.25
CA LEU A 790 17.15 0.43 11.26
C LEU A 790 17.29 0.97 12.68
N ARG A 791 18.15 1.97 12.88
CA ARG A 791 18.32 2.62 14.18
C ARG A 791 17.03 3.30 14.63
N GLU A 792 16.35 4.00 13.74
CA GLU A 792 15.07 4.67 14.03
C GLU A 792 13.99 3.66 14.44
N PHE A 793 13.93 2.50 13.76
CA PHE A 793 13.05 1.38 14.12
C PHE A 793 13.23 0.90 15.57
N ILE A 794 14.48 0.85 16.04
CA ILE A 794 14.85 0.20 17.31
C ILE A 794 14.97 1.20 18.47
N MET A 795 15.42 2.42 18.22
CA MET A 795 15.81 3.39 19.26
C MET A 795 14.81 4.55 19.46
N ASP A 796 14.19 5.08 18.40
CA ASP A 796 13.41 6.35 18.46
C ASP A 796 11.91 6.16 18.76
N LYS A 797 11.38 4.91 18.73
CA LYS A 797 9.96 4.62 19.05
C LYS A 797 9.56 4.95 20.50
N ASN A 798 10.52 5.24 21.39
CA ASN A 798 10.27 5.54 22.81
C ASN A 798 10.20 7.04 23.15
N ASP A 799 10.70 7.95 22.29
CA ASP A 799 10.62 9.41 22.55
C ASP A 799 9.32 10.05 22.01
N LEU A 800 8.63 9.36 21.09
CA LEU A 800 7.31 9.75 20.59
C LEU A 800 6.16 9.42 21.56
N ILE A 801 6.39 8.55 22.56
CA ILE A 801 5.39 8.22 23.61
C ILE A 801 5.48 9.23 24.78
N ASN A 802 6.65 9.84 25.01
CA ASN A 802 6.87 10.79 26.11
C ASN A 802 6.61 12.26 25.75
N THR A 803 6.34 12.59 24.48
CA THR A 803 6.03 13.97 24.04
C THR A 803 4.53 14.26 23.90
N SER A 804 3.66 13.28 24.13
CA SER A 804 2.19 13.47 24.23
C SER A 804 1.67 13.70 25.66
N GLN A 805 2.56 13.95 26.62
CA GLN A 805 2.21 14.45 27.95
C GLN A 805 3.00 15.73 28.26
N HIS A 806 2.80 16.79 27.47
CA HIS A 806 2.91 18.18 27.93
C HIS A 806 2.06 19.11 27.08
#